data_AF-A0A2M7BKA2-F1
#
_entry.id   AF-A0A2M7BKA2-F1
#
_cell.length_a   1.000
_cell.length_b   1.000
_cell.length_c   1.000
_cell.angle_alpha   90.00
_cell.angle_beta   90.00
_cell.angle_gamma   90.00
#
_symmetry.space_group_name_H-M   'P 1'
#
loop_
_entity.id
_entity.type
_entity.pdbx_description
1 polymer ?
#
loop_
_entity_poly.entity_id
_entity_poly.type
_entity_poly.pdbx_seq_one_letter_code
_entity_poly.pdbx_strand_id
1 'polypeptide(L)'
;MNIVCLPVEKTVHRAWLRKPVAREAFDLFREGLKRLFGRIDQGESEEHLKRIIADFLTEVWYRDVGEINTKERADLVIHAGRSSRDPVAVIIETKHPANAAEMISAARPNAKALHELILYYLRERTAGNLGLTRLIACNIYEWYIFDAAEFDRYFYSDKGLVRQYHDWEGNRLSSARTDAFYGEILRPFLERSDIELTCTHIDLRPCEALVRNPTAGGDGKLLPLFILFSPPHLLKLPFANDSNTLNREFYNELLHIIGLEEIREGGRKLIGRKPDGKRDEGALLENAINVLKIRGCLPAAETTTPEPESEGDADERIFSAALELCITWINRVLFLKLLEGRLVAWNDGDDRHAFLRPDALQNFDGLEELFFEVLAVRPEERRGSVAEKFRFVPYLNSSLFEETDLERETVHIADLKGRLELPLYGGTVLKDETGKRREGFLSAPAYLLGFLDAYDFSGEGAGGVRETPRTIINASVLGLIFEKINGYREGSFFTPGFITMYICRETLRRAVAEKFRTDMPGMKNVRTFTDLKERLDPSDPEARKTANALIESLTVCDPAVGSGHFLVSALNEIIAVKGELGILCYRDGARVKEYAVGVENDELLVTDRDDERPFAYRLNKNGRPIEPLQRLQEALFHEKRTLIEQGLFGVDINPKSVAICRLRLWIELLKHAYYTRESGYARLETLPNIDINIKCGNSLISRFALARGDDVLPGDRARLKVLVGRYREKVLLYKLHPANKALLRREIENMKEELQAFSLPTDAEEKLLRKLENDLAQTLFDFDREGAEKRTGIQVRTAELRRRIDEKKRTVYRAAFEWRYEFPEVLDENGRFVGFDCVIGNPPYVRQEM
;
A
#
# COMPACT_ATOMS: atom_id res chain seq x y z
N MET A 1 15.79 -36.48 14.08
CA MET A 1 15.86 -35.01 13.93
C MET A 1 16.64 -34.63 12.68
N ASN A 2 16.15 -33.62 11.95
CA ASN A 2 16.81 -33.01 10.80
C ASN A 2 16.94 -31.49 10.99
N ILE A 3 17.97 -30.87 10.40
CA ILE A 3 18.09 -29.41 10.30
C ILE A 3 17.89 -29.01 8.83
N VAL A 4 16.98 -28.08 8.59
CA VAL A 4 16.73 -27.49 7.26
C VAL A 4 17.42 -26.13 7.20
N CYS A 5 18.48 -26.05 6.40
CA CYS A 5 19.26 -24.83 6.22
C CYS A 5 18.66 -23.96 5.10
N LEU A 6 18.26 -22.75 5.47
CA LEU A 6 17.84 -21.71 4.53
C LEU A 6 19.03 -20.78 4.22
N PRO A 7 19.20 -20.36 2.95
CA PRO A 7 20.11 -19.29 2.56
C PRO A 7 19.68 -17.95 3.17
N VAL A 8 20.64 -17.03 3.32
CA VAL A 8 20.42 -15.72 3.96
C VAL A 8 19.37 -14.88 3.23
N GLU A 9 19.34 -14.99 1.91
CA GLU A 9 18.39 -14.29 1.04
C GLU A 9 16.94 -14.68 1.34
N LYS A 10 16.70 -15.92 1.81
CA LYS A 10 15.36 -16.41 2.20
C LYS A 10 14.94 -15.99 3.60
N THR A 11 15.88 -15.60 4.46
CA THR A 11 15.63 -15.39 5.89
C THR A 11 15.64 -13.93 6.28
N VAL A 12 16.40 -13.11 5.55
CA VAL A 12 16.38 -11.66 5.66
C VAL A 12 15.08 -11.12 5.08
N HIS A 13 14.46 -10.17 5.78
CA HIS A 13 13.21 -9.56 5.33
C HIS A 13 13.44 -8.86 3.97
N ARG A 14 12.69 -9.25 2.93
CA ARG A 14 12.91 -8.81 1.55
C ARG A 14 12.76 -7.30 1.35
N ALA A 15 11.87 -6.66 2.11
CA ALA A 15 11.75 -5.20 2.19
C ALA A 15 13.05 -4.47 2.60
N TRP A 16 13.94 -5.12 3.36
CA TRP A 16 15.22 -4.52 3.79
C TRP A 16 16.27 -4.56 2.67
N LEU A 17 16.22 -5.55 1.78
CA LEU A 17 17.05 -5.61 0.57
C LEU A 17 16.73 -4.48 -0.42
N ARG A 18 15.53 -3.89 -0.33
CA ARG A 18 15.13 -2.71 -1.10
C ARG A 18 15.59 -1.40 -0.45
N LYS A 19 16.05 -1.38 0.81
CA LYS A 19 16.43 -0.11 1.44
C LYS A 19 17.84 0.32 1.00
N PRO A 20 18.04 1.60 0.64
CA PRO A 20 19.38 2.11 0.46
C PRO A 20 20.11 2.14 1.81
N VAL A 21 21.32 1.59 1.82
CA VAL A 21 22.22 1.58 2.97
C VAL A 21 23.24 2.70 2.78
N ALA A 22 23.54 3.46 3.84
CA ALA A 22 24.59 4.46 3.81
C ALA A 22 25.95 3.81 3.53
N ARG A 23 26.72 4.37 2.59
CA ARG A 23 28.08 3.94 2.25
C ARG A 23 28.96 3.83 3.48
N GLU A 24 28.93 4.84 4.34
CA GLU A 24 29.67 4.90 5.59
C GLU A 24 29.41 3.69 6.50
N ALA A 25 28.13 3.35 6.72
CA ALA A 25 27.74 2.21 7.55
C ALA A 25 28.14 0.87 6.92
N PHE A 26 28.00 0.75 5.60
CA PHE A 26 28.37 -0.46 4.87
C PHE A 26 29.90 -0.67 4.82
N ASP A 27 30.66 0.40 4.63
CA ASP A 27 32.12 0.36 4.66
C ASP A 27 32.63 0.01 6.06
N LEU A 28 31.98 0.51 7.12
CA LEU A 28 32.27 0.10 8.50
C LEU A 28 32.08 -1.42 8.69
N PHE A 29 30.99 -1.99 8.16
CA PHE A 29 30.76 -3.43 8.17
C PHE A 29 31.83 -4.20 7.39
N ARG A 30 32.19 -3.73 6.18
CA ARG A 30 33.23 -4.36 5.36
C ARG A 30 34.58 -4.36 6.07
N GLU A 31 34.97 -3.24 6.65
CA GLU A 31 36.20 -3.14 7.45
C GLU A 31 36.13 -3.98 8.72
N GLY A 32 34.94 -4.11 9.35
CA GLY A 32 34.69 -5.02 10.46
C GLY A 32 34.94 -6.48 10.07
N LEU A 33 34.40 -6.94 8.93
CA LEU A 33 34.65 -8.29 8.41
C LEU A 33 36.13 -8.50 8.09
N LYS A 34 36.80 -7.48 7.53
CA LYS A 34 38.24 -7.54 7.21
C LYS A 34 39.08 -7.74 8.46
N ARG A 35 38.75 -7.01 9.54
CA ARG A 35 39.38 -7.17 10.86
C ARG A 35 39.06 -8.53 11.47
N LEU A 36 37.83 -9.02 11.33
CA LEU A 36 37.43 -10.34 11.79
C LEU A 36 38.32 -11.42 11.15
N PHE A 37 38.42 -11.46 9.81
CA PHE A 37 39.28 -12.42 9.10
C PHE A 37 40.77 -12.24 9.42
N GLY A 38 41.24 -11.00 9.56
CA GLY A 38 42.65 -10.72 9.87
C GLY A 38 43.10 -11.16 11.27
N ARG A 39 42.16 -11.38 12.19
CA ARG A 39 42.42 -11.81 13.58
C ARG A 39 42.22 -13.30 13.80
N ILE A 40 41.76 -14.06 12.81
CA ILE A 40 41.55 -15.50 13.00
C ILE A 40 42.89 -16.21 13.03
N ASP A 41 43.17 -16.86 14.15
CA ASP A 41 44.29 -17.79 14.33
C ASP A 41 43.74 -19.15 14.78
N GLN A 42 44.05 -20.22 14.04
CA GLN A 42 43.60 -21.58 14.35
C GLN A 42 44.37 -22.21 15.52
N GLY A 43 45.47 -21.59 15.98
CA GLY A 43 46.22 -22.00 17.16
C GLY A 43 45.73 -21.38 18.48
N GLU A 44 44.79 -20.45 18.41
CA GLU A 44 44.26 -19.73 19.58
C GLU A 44 43.07 -20.44 20.24
N SER A 45 42.72 -20.02 21.46
CA SER A 45 41.63 -20.62 22.23
C SER A 45 40.23 -20.24 21.71
N GLU A 46 39.21 -21.02 22.07
CA GLU A 46 37.81 -20.69 21.79
C GLU A 46 37.39 -19.34 22.39
N GLU A 47 37.91 -18.98 23.58
CA GLU A 47 37.71 -17.67 24.21
C GLU A 47 38.25 -16.51 23.37
N HIS A 48 39.36 -16.73 22.65
CA HIS A 48 39.90 -15.74 21.73
C HIS A 48 38.90 -15.45 20.60
N LEU A 49 38.27 -16.49 20.05
CA LEU A 49 37.28 -16.38 18.98
C LEU A 49 36.01 -15.66 19.45
N LYS A 50 35.54 -15.93 20.67
CA LYS A 50 34.41 -15.23 21.30
C LYS A 50 34.67 -13.72 21.32
N ARG A 51 35.86 -13.30 21.74
CA ARG A 51 36.25 -11.88 21.75
C ARG A 51 36.22 -11.27 20.35
N ILE A 52 36.73 -11.96 19.33
CA ILE A 52 36.71 -11.46 17.94
C ILE A 52 35.27 -11.24 17.46
N ILE A 53 34.38 -12.20 17.73
CA ILE A 53 32.96 -12.12 17.36
C ILE A 53 32.26 -10.96 18.08
N ALA A 54 32.48 -10.83 19.40
CA ALA A 54 31.91 -9.75 20.19
C ALA A 54 32.39 -8.37 19.71
N ASP A 55 33.68 -8.23 19.43
CA ASP A 55 34.28 -6.99 18.90
C ASP A 55 33.65 -6.61 17.56
N PHE A 56 33.50 -7.58 16.64
CA PHE A 56 32.90 -7.36 15.33
C PHE A 56 31.45 -6.88 15.43
N LEU A 57 30.60 -7.59 16.18
CA LEU A 57 29.19 -7.22 16.32
C LEU A 57 29.05 -5.86 17.02
N THR A 58 29.83 -5.61 18.08
CA THR A 58 29.81 -4.34 18.81
C THR A 58 30.24 -3.17 17.92
N GLU A 59 31.33 -3.32 17.18
CA GLU A 59 31.87 -2.25 16.35
C GLU A 59 30.95 -1.86 15.20
N VAL A 60 30.31 -2.83 14.56
CA VAL A 60 29.46 -2.56 13.39
C VAL A 60 28.07 -2.08 13.78
N TRP A 61 27.44 -2.70 14.80
CA TRP A 61 26.00 -2.56 15.03
C TRP A 61 25.60 -2.23 16.46
N TYR A 62 26.26 -2.83 17.45
CA TYR A 62 25.69 -2.87 18.80
C TYR A 62 26.25 -1.81 19.76
N ARG A 63 27.32 -1.09 19.42
CA ARG A 63 27.93 -0.03 20.27
C ARG A 63 26.91 0.90 20.92
N ASP A 64 25.91 1.36 20.15
CA ASP A 64 24.91 2.33 20.61
C ASP A 64 23.50 1.73 20.80
N VAL A 65 23.32 0.43 20.59
CA VAL A 65 21.99 -0.21 20.52
C VAL A 65 21.80 -1.30 21.56
N GLY A 66 22.85 -2.02 21.94
CA GLY A 66 22.76 -3.07 22.94
C GLY A 66 24.10 -3.40 23.61
N GLU A 67 24.06 -4.21 24.65
CA GLU A 67 25.28 -4.76 25.26
C GLU A 67 25.51 -6.19 24.76
N ILE A 68 26.74 -6.48 24.32
CA ILE A 68 27.20 -7.84 24.03
C ILE A 68 28.14 -8.24 25.16
N ASN A 69 27.79 -9.29 25.89
CA ASN A 69 28.57 -9.73 27.03
C ASN A 69 28.45 -11.24 27.22
N THR A 70 29.34 -11.83 28.01
CA THR A 70 29.16 -13.18 28.56
C THR A 70 28.10 -13.14 29.65
N LYS A 71 27.20 -14.11 29.73
CA LYS A 71 26.24 -14.24 30.83
C LYS A 71 26.32 -15.63 31.45
N GLU A 72 26.79 -15.70 32.69
CA GLU A 72 26.98 -16.95 33.44
C GLU A 72 27.84 -17.98 32.67
N ARG A 73 27.19 -19.02 32.12
CA ARG A 73 27.84 -20.08 31.33
C ARG A 73 27.59 -19.96 29.82
N ALA A 74 26.75 -19.03 29.39
CA ALA A 74 26.54 -18.78 27.97
C ALA A 74 27.71 -17.96 27.41
N ASP A 75 28.20 -18.39 26.25
CA ASP A 75 29.38 -17.83 25.60
C ASP A 75 29.22 -16.34 25.30
N LEU A 76 28.20 -15.98 24.53
CA LEU A 76 27.88 -14.58 24.24
C LEU A 76 26.37 -14.39 24.21
N VAL A 77 25.91 -13.26 24.74
CA VAL A 77 24.51 -12.84 24.64
C VAL A 77 24.41 -11.42 24.11
N ILE A 78 23.34 -11.14 23.38
CA ILE A 78 22.95 -9.78 23.02
C ILE A 78 21.72 -9.41 23.85
N HIS A 79 21.82 -8.34 24.63
CA HIS A 79 20.71 -7.81 25.42
C HIS A 79 19.76 -6.96 24.56
N ALA A 80 18.47 -6.95 24.91
CA ALA A 80 17.45 -6.15 24.23
C ALA A 80 17.64 -4.63 24.41
N GLY A 81 18.49 -4.22 25.36
CA GLY A 81 18.85 -2.84 25.63
C GLY A 81 20.34 -2.69 25.97
N ARG A 82 20.71 -1.51 26.47
CA ARG A 82 22.11 -1.09 26.68
C ARG A 82 22.71 -1.55 28.01
N SER A 83 22.00 -2.36 28.79
CA SER A 83 22.46 -2.84 30.07
C SER A 83 22.35 -4.37 30.16
N SER A 84 23.31 -4.98 30.83
CA SER A 84 23.28 -6.40 31.24
C SER A 84 22.09 -6.78 32.13
N ARG A 85 21.34 -5.78 32.64
CA ARG A 85 20.06 -5.96 33.33
C ARG A 85 18.87 -6.11 32.39
N ASP A 86 18.99 -5.66 31.14
CA ASP A 86 17.95 -5.83 30.14
C ASP A 86 17.83 -7.31 29.76
N PRO A 87 16.64 -7.80 29.36
CA PRO A 87 16.46 -9.20 28.99
C PRO A 87 17.39 -9.64 27.86
N VAL A 88 17.82 -10.90 27.90
CA VAL A 88 18.60 -11.50 26.80
C VAL A 88 17.69 -11.68 25.60
N ALA A 89 18.11 -11.15 24.44
CA ALA A 89 17.38 -11.27 23.19
C ALA A 89 18.00 -12.32 22.26
N VAL A 90 19.33 -12.46 22.26
CA VAL A 90 20.05 -13.43 21.42
C VAL A 90 21.06 -14.21 22.25
N ILE A 91 21.11 -15.52 22.05
CA ILE A 91 22.13 -16.41 22.62
C ILE A 91 23.05 -16.87 21.49
N ILE A 92 24.36 -16.77 21.68
CA ILE A 92 25.38 -17.19 20.72
C ILE A 92 26.32 -18.18 21.39
N GLU A 93 26.37 -19.39 20.86
CA GLU A 93 27.28 -20.46 21.23
C GLU A 93 28.43 -20.52 20.21
N THR A 94 29.67 -20.51 20.69
CA THR A 94 30.86 -20.46 19.83
C THR A 94 31.67 -21.73 19.97
N LYS A 95 32.02 -22.39 18.86
CA LYS A 95 32.91 -23.55 18.85
C LYS A 95 34.22 -23.26 18.13
N HIS A 96 35.29 -23.89 18.60
CA HIS A 96 36.55 -23.84 17.90
C HIS A 96 36.45 -24.53 16.51
N PRO A 97 36.96 -23.91 15.42
CA PRO A 97 36.91 -24.49 14.06
C PRO A 97 37.51 -25.89 13.94
N ALA A 98 38.57 -26.19 14.71
CA ALA A 98 39.19 -27.50 14.73
C ALA A 98 38.31 -28.59 15.39
N ASN A 99 37.33 -28.20 16.21
CA ASN A 99 36.43 -29.11 16.91
C ASN A 99 35.15 -29.34 16.10
N ALA A 100 35.33 -29.76 14.85
CA ALA A 100 34.23 -30.04 13.93
C ALA A 100 33.29 -31.13 14.42
N ALA A 101 33.59 -31.86 15.50
CA ALA A 101 32.72 -32.84 16.17
C ALA A 101 31.66 -32.23 17.10
N GLU A 102 31.93 -31.04 17.64
CA GLU A 102 31.03 -30.35 18.58
C GLU A 102 30.05 -29.40 17.86
N MET A 103 30.42 -28.96 16.65
CA MET A 103 29.63 -28.05 15.82
C MET A 103 28.44 -28.76 15.14
N ILE A 104 27.36 -28.02 14.89
CA ILE A 104 26.18 -28.55 14.19
C ILE A 104 26.36 -28.54 12.67
N SER A 105 25.67 -29.45 11.98
CA SER A 105 25.54 -29.44 10.52
C SER A 105 24.26 -30.18 10.10
N ALA A 106 23.83 -30.02 8.85
CA ALA A 106 22.69 -30.77 8.31
C ALA A 106 22.88 -32.30 8.40
N ALA A 107 24.11 -32.78 8.27
CA ALA A 107 24.44 -34.21 8.40
C ALA A 107 24.55 -34.68 9.87
N ARG A 108 24.87 -33.76 10.79
CA ARG A 108 24.97 -34.06 12.22
C ARG A 108 24.31 -32.97 13.07
N PRO A 109 22.97 -32.97 13.16
CA PRO A 109 22.23 -31.96 13.92
C PRO A 109 22.34 -32.18 15.43
N ASN A 110 22.46 -33.43 15.88
CA ASN A 110 22.63 -33.80 17.29
C ASN A 110 24.09 -33.63 17.73
N ALA A 111 24.51 -32.37 17.92
CA ALA A 111 25.86 -32.00 18.35
C ALA A 111 25.82 -31.16 19.63
N LYS A 112 26.98 -31.06 20.29
CA LYS A 112 27.12 -30.39 21.59
C LYS A 112 26.68 -28.92 21.53
N ALA A 113 27.00 -28.19 20.47
CA ALA A 113 26.56 -26.80 20.30
C ALA A 113 25.02 -26.65 20.33
N LEU A 114 24.26 -27.61 19.77
CA LEU A 114 22.80 -27.58 19.88
C LEU A 114 22.33 -27.88 21.32
N HIS A 115 23.02 -28.79 22.01
CA HIS A 115 22.70 -29.12 23.40
C HIS A 115 22.87 -27.91 24.32
N GLU A 116 23.95 -27.16 24.14
CA GLU A 116 24.23 -25.92 24.86
C GLU A 116 23.17 -24.85 24.55
N LEU A 117 22.82 -24.66 23.28
CA LEU A 117 21.74 -23.73 22.91
C LEU A 117 20.40 -24.11 23.54
N ILE A 118 19.99 -25.38 23.51
CA ILE A 118 18.74 -25.85 24.13
C ILE A 118 18.78 -25.61 25.65
N LEU A 119 19.91 -25.88 26.29
CA LEU A 119 20.06 -25.66 27.72
C LEU A 119 19.93 -24.17 28.08
N TYR A 120 20.65 -23.28 27.39
CA TYR A 120 20.60 -21.84 27.67
C TYR A 120 19.23 -21.26 27.34
N TYR A 121 18.60 -21.75 26.28
CA TYR A 121 17.23 -21.42 25.95
C TYR A 121 16.26 -21.78 27.09
N LEU A 122 16.30 -23.03 27.58
CA LEU A 122 15.41 -23.49 28.64
C LEU A 122 15.60 -22.67 29.93
N ARG A 123 16.85 -22.39 30.32
CA ARG A 123 17.15 -21.52 31.48
C ARG A 123 16.46 -20.17 31.39
N GLU A 124 16.69 -19.43 30.30
CA GLU A 124 16.09 -18.11 30.09
C GLU A 124 14.55 -18.19 30.06
N ARG A 125 13.99 -19.19 29.36
CA ARG A 125 12.55 -19.34 29.22
C ARG A 125 11.87 -19.67 30.55
N THR A 126 12.47 -20.57 31.34
CA THR A 126 11.96 -20.93 32.68
C THR A 126 12.16 -19.85 33.73
N ALA A 127 13.13 -18.95 33.53
CA ALA A 127 13.31 -17.75 34.33
C ALA A 127 12.32 -16.62 33.97
N GLY A 128 11.41 -16.85 33.01
CA GLY A 128 10.37 -15.90 32.61
C GLY A 128 10.76 -14.96 31.49
N ASN A 129 11.90 -15.17 30.81
CA ASN A 129 12.28 -14.34 29.67
C ASN A 129 11.44 -14.68 28.43
N LEU A 130 10.49 -13.79 28.12
CA LEU A 130 9.67 -13.89 26.91
C LEU A 130 10.30 -13.23 25.66
N GLY A 131 11.40 -12.49 25.84
CA GLY A 131 12.01 -11.63 24.83
C GLY A 131 13.11 -12.25 23.99
N LEU A 132 13.36 -13.57 24.09
CA LEU A 132 14.31 -14.25 23.20
C LEU A 132 13.81 -14.23 21.75
N THR A 133 14.71 -13.88 20.84
CA THR A 133 14.41 -13.69 19.41
C THR A 133 15.20 -14.65 18.53
N ARG A 134 16.49 -14.88 18.83
CA ARG A 134 17.38 -15.74 18.05
C ARG A 134 18.31 -16.58 18.92
N LEU A 135 18.71 -17.74 18.39
CA LEU A 135 19.76 -18.58 18.93
C LEU A 135 20.78 -18.88 17.83
N ILE A 136 22.07 -18.78 18.14
CA ILE A 136 23.14 -18.86 17.15
C ILE A 136 24.18 -19.89 17.59
N ALA A 137 24.50 -20.84 16.74
CA ALA A 137 25.72 -21.65 16.88
C ALA A 137 26.71 -21.23 15.79
N CYS A 138 27.95 -20.91 16.15
CA CYS A 138 28.94 -20.48 15.18
C CYS A 138 30.35 -21.01 15.49
N ASN A 139 31.21 -21.07 14.48
CA ASN A 139 32.63 -21.37 14.63
C ASN A 139 33.52 -20.31 13.96
N ILE A 140 33.12 -19.04 14.05
CA ILE A 140 33.62 -17.87 13.32
C ILE A 140 33.38 -17.89 11.79
N TYR A 141 33.50 -19.04 11.14
CA TYR A 141 33.29 -19.19 9.70
C TYR A 141 31.84 -19.54 9.35
N GLU A 142 31.30 -20.56 9.99
CA GLU A 142 29.96 -21.09 9.79
C GLU A 142 29.05 -20.58 10.90
N TRP A 143 27.87 -20.10 10.52
CA TRP A 143 26.87 -19.53 11.41
C TRP A 143 25.52 -20.18 11.14
N TYR A 144 24.91 -20.70 12.19
CA TYR A 144 23.58 -21.30 12.17
C TYR A 144 22.67 -20.49 13.10
N ILE A 145 21.70 -19.77 12.52
CA ILE A 145 20.84 -18.82 13.23
C ILE A 145 19.41 -19.34 13.23
N PHE A 146 18.89 -19.66 14.42
CA PHE A 146 17.55 -20.19 14.65
C PHE A 146 16.59 -19.09 15.14
N ASP A 147 15.32 -19.19 14.76
CA ASP A 147 14.25 -18.40 15.40
C ASP A 147 13.92 -19.01 16.77
N ALA A 148 13.81 -18.19 17.82
CA ALA A 148 13.40 -18.67 19.14
C ALA A 148 12.03 -19.34 19.13
N ALA A 149 11.13 -18.97 18.21
CA ALA A 149 9.82 -19.61 18.04
C ALA A 149 9.92 -21.11 17.69
N GLU A 150 10.98 -21.54 17.00
CA GLU A 150 11.21 -22.95 16.71
C GLU A 150 11.57 -23.72 18.00
N PHE A 151 12.32 -23.09 18.91
CA PHE A 151 12.67 -23.68 20.20
C PHE A 151 11.46 -23.74 21.14
N ASP A 152 10.60 -22.73 21.10
CA ASP A 152 9.28 -22.77 21.76
C ASP A 152 8.47 -23.96 21.25
N ARG A 153 8.38 -24.10 19.92
CA ARG A 153 7.58 -25.13 19.26
C ARG A 153 8.03 -26.54 19.58
N TYR A 154 9.34 -26.81 19.58
CA TYR A 154 9.86 -28.19 19.66
C TYR A 154 10.43 -28.59 21.01
N PHE A 155 10.93 -27.64 21.82
CA PHE A 155 11.60 -27.96 23.09
C PHE A 155 10.78 -27.51 24.30
N TYR A 156 10.29 -26.27 24.31
CA TYR A 156 9.52 -25.76 25.46
C TYR A 156 8.09 -26.32 25.53
N SER A 157 7.46 -26.58 24.38
CA SER A 157 6.13 -27.19 24.33
C SER A 157 6.12 -28.65 24.80
N ASP A 158 7.28 -29.33 24.75
CA ASP A 158 7.43 -30.72 25.20
C ASP A 158 7.49 -30.78 26.73
N LYS A 159 6.35 -31.10 27.33
CA LYS A 159 6.21 -31.22 28.78
C LYS A 159 7.13 -32.28 29.39
N GLY A 160 7.51 -33.31 28.63
CA GLY A 160 8.39 -34.37 29.09
C GLY A 160 9.83 -33.88 29.22
N LEU A 161 10.33 -33.18 28.20
CA LEU A 161 11.65 -32.56 28.21
C LEU A 161 11.76 -31.48 29.29
N VAL A 162 10.77 -30.56 29.38
CA VAL A 162 10.77 -29.49 30.39
C VAL A 162 10.74 -30.05 31.81
N ARG A 163 10.01 -31.15 32.05
CA ARG A 163 10.01 -31.82 33.36
C ARG A 163 11.39 -32.39 33.70
N GLN A 164 12.02 -33.09 32.77
CA GLN A 164 13.36 -33.65 32.96
C GLN A 164 14.41 -32.56 33.19
N TYR A 165 14.27 -31.43 32.49
CA TYR A 165 15.08 -30.24 32.74
C TYR A 165 14.92 -29.70 34.17
N HIS A 166 13.69 -29.52 34.65
CA HIS A 166 13.46 -29.04 36.03
C HIS A 166 13.94 -30.03 37.10
N ASP A 167 13.81 -31.33 36.86
CA ASP A 167 14.32 -32.35 37.78
C ASP A 167 15.85 -32.38 37.80
N TRP A 168 16.50 -32.17 36.65
CA TRP A 168 17.96 -32.01 36.58
C TRP A 168 18.45 -30.72 37.26
N GLU A 169 17.86 -29.56 36.92
CA GLU A 169 18.24 -28.26 37.47
C GLU A 169 17.97 -28.16 38.97
N GLY A 170 16.89 -28.80 39.44
CA GLY A 170 16.54 -28.92 40.86
C GLY A 170 17.35 -29.93 41.65
N ASN A 171 18.41 -30.52 41.07
CA ASN A 171 19.25 -31.57 41.68
C ASN A 171 18.47 -32.82 42.15
N ARG A 172 17.41 -33.21 41.42
CA ARG A 172 16.59 -34.39 41.72
C ARG A 172 17.02 -35.66 40.97
N LEU A 173 17.99 -35.53 40.06
CA LEU A 173 18.61 -36.64 39.33
C LEU A 173 19.97 -37.03 39.93
N SER A 174 20.49 -38.19 39.52
CA SER A 174 21.76 -38.78 40.00
C SER A 174 23.00 -37.92 39.73
N SER A 175 22.94 -36.99 38.77
CA SER A 175 24.03 -36.07 38.43
C SER A 175 23.50 -34.68 38.09
N ALA A 176 24.08 -33.66 38.75
CA ALA A 176 23.84 -32.25 38.46
C ALA A 176 24.80 -31.67 37.40
N ARG A 177 25.65 -32.51 36.78
CA ARG A 177 26.62 -32.06 35.77
C ARG A 177 25.92 -31.83 34.44
N THR A 178 26.42 -30.83 33.72
CA THR A 178 25.89 -30.46 32.40
C THR A 178 26.10 -31.56 31.37
N ASP A 179 27.20 -32.31 31.45
CA ASP A 179 27.44 -33.47 30.58
C ASP A 179 26.39 -34.58 30.73
N ALA A 180 25.80 -34.74 31.93
CA ALA A 180 24.74 -35.70 32.16
C ALA A 180 23.43 -35.25 31.49
N PHE A 181 23.12 -33.94 31.53
CA PHE A 181 21.98 -33.39 30.80
C PHE A 181 22.12 -33.59 29.29
N TYR A 182 23.32 -33.38 28.75
CA TYR A 182 23.59 -33.56 27.32
C TYR A 182 23.51 -35.04 26.90
N GLY A 183 24.19 -35.92 27.65
CA GLY A 183 24.32 -37.33 27.29
C GLY A 183 23.10 -38.19 27.61
N GLU A 184 22.41 -37.91 28.73
CA GLU A 184 21.35 -38.78 29.26
C GLU A 184 19.94 -38.27 28.94
N ILE A 185 19.77 -36.96 28.68
CA ILE A 185 18.47 -36.33 28.38
C ILE A 185 18.41 -35.86 26.93
N LEU A 186 19.25 -34.91 26.53
CA LEU A 186 19.12 -34.27 25.21
C LEU A 186 19.49 -35.20 24.06
N ARG A 187 20.63 -35.90 24.13
CA ARG A 187 21.05 -36.79 23.04
C ARG A 187 20.00 -37.87 22.73
N PRO A 188 19.45 -38.63 23.71
CA PRO A 188 18.39 -39.60 23.47
C PRO A 188 17.08 -38.97 22.97
N PHE A 189 16.72 -37.79 23.47
CA PHE A 189 15.53 -37.05 23.02
C PHE A 189 15.64 -36.67 21.53
N LEU A 190 16.78 -36.13 21.11
CA LEU A 190 17.01 -35.70 19.72
C LEU A 190 17.15 -36.89 18.75
N GLU A 191 17.71 -38.02 19.20
CA GLU A 191 17.80 -39.26 18.41
C GLU A 191 16.43 -39.88 18.11
N ARG A 192 15.49 -39.79 19.05
CA ARG A 192 14.16 -40.42 18.94
C ARG A 192 13.08 -39.51 18.39
N SER A 193 13.40 -38.25 18.13
CA SER A 193 12.42 -37.25 17.70
C SER A 193 12.48 -37.01 16.19
N ASP A 194 11.30 -36.83 15.60
CA ASP A 194 11.14 -36.44 14.19
C ASP A 194 11.14 -34.91 14.02
N ILE A 195 11.88 -34.19 14.87
CA ILE A 195 11.98 -32.73 14.81
C ILE A 195 12.66 -32.32 13.51
N GLU A 196 12.03 -31.40 12.79
CA GLU A 196 12.61 -30.69 11.65
C GLU A 196 12.82 -29.23 12.05
N LEU A 197 14.08 -28.88 12.35
CA LEU A 197 14.46 -27.58 12.87
C LEU A 197 14.98 -26.69 11.74
N THR A 198 14.33 -25.55 11.52
CA THR A 198 14.73 -24.63 10.44
C THR A 198 15.72 -23.57 10.94
N CYS A 199 16.77 -23.29 10.17
CA CYS A 199 17.74 -22.23 10.49
C CYS A 199 18.27 -21.50 9.25
N THR A 200 18.77 -20.28 9.46
CA THR A 200 19.64 -19.63 8.48
C THR A 200 21.04 -20.20 8.60
N HIS A 201 21.64 -20.65 7.50
CA HIS A 201 23.03 -21.08 7.48
C HIS A 201 23.88 -20.20 6.57
N ILE A 202 25.02 -19.73 7.05
CA ILE A 202 26.01 -19.04 6.21
C ILE A 202 27.44 -19.48 6.53
N ASP A 203 28.20 -19.72 5.47
CA ASP A 203 29.65 -19.83 5.48
C ASP A 203 30.27 -18.49 5.03
N LEU A 204 31.07 -17.87 5.89
CA LEU A 204 31.74 -16.59 5.63
C LEU A 204 33.03 -16.73 4.81
N ARG A 205 33.60 -17.94 4.65
CA ARG A 205 34.86 -18.15 3.89
C ARG A 205 34.83 -17.55 2.47
N PRO A 206 33.76 -17.72 1.67
CA PRO A 206 33.68 -17.10 0.33
C PRO A 206 33.72 -15.56 0.36
N CYS A 207 33.35 -14.94 1.48
CA CYS A 207 33.31 -13.49 1.64
C CYS A 207 34.68 -12.88 1.88
N GLU A 208 35.65 -13.67 2.34
CA GLU A 208 37.00 -13.17 2.65
C GLU A 208 37.67 -12.56 1.41
N ALA A 209 37.56 -13.22 0.25
CA ALA A 209 38.09 -12.70 -1.00
C ALA A 209 37.39 -11.40 -1.44
N LEU A 210 36.07 -11.29 -1.24
CA LEU A 210 35.27 -10.11 -1.57
C LEU A 210 35.64 -8.90 -0.72
N VAL A 211 35.97 -9.13 0.55
CA VAL A 211 36.34 -8.09 1.50
C VAL A 211 37.80 -7.65 1.31
N ARG A 212 38.72 -8.58 1.02
CA ARG A 212 40.14 -8.27 0.80
C ARG A 212 40.39 -7.59 -0.55
N ASN A 213 39.63 -7.94 -1.59
CA ASN A 213 39.75 -7.41 -2.94
C ASN A 213 38.40 -6.85 -3.43
N PRO A 214 38.05 -5.61 -3.06
CA PRO A 214 36.78 -5.02 -3.46
C PRO A 214 36.74 -4.84 -4.99
N THR A 215 35.76 -5.46 -5.64
CA THR A 215 35.48 -5.34 -7.08
C THR A 215 34.11 -4.70 -7.29
N ALA A 216 33.90 -4.06 -8.44
CA ALA A 216 32.59 -3.52 -8.81
C ALA A 216 31.54 -4.63 -8.80
N GLY A 217 30.52 -4.52 -7.94
CA GLY A 217 29.47 -5.52 -7.73
C GLY A 217 29.66 -6.46 -6.52
N GLY A 218 30.78 -6.36 -5.79
CA GLY A 218 31.02 -7.11 -4.55
C GLY A 218 30.04 -6.73 -3.43
N ASP A 219 29.64 -5.46 -3.35
CA ASP A 219 28.72 -4.93 -2.34
C ASP A 219 27.36 -5.65 -2.36
N GLY A 220 26.84 -5.97 -3.55
CA GLY A 220 25.57 -6.67 -3.69
C GLY A 220 25.57 -8.07 -3.08
N LYS A 221 26.73 -8.73 -3.03
CA LYS A 221 26.89 -10.05 -2.39
C LYS A 221 27.04 -9.97 -0.87
N LEU A 222 27.56 -8.86 -0.36
CA LEU A 222 27.75 -8.63 1.08
C LEU A 222 26.53 -7.96 1.73
N LEU A 223 25.60 -7.40 0.95
CA LEU A 223 24.41 -6.75 1.46
C LEU A 223 23.49 -7.68 2.29
N PRO A 224 23.13 -8.90 1.85
CA PRO A 224 22.31 -9.79 2.69
C PRO A 224 22.95 -10.08 4.05
N LEU A 225 24.28 -10.23 4.06
CA LEU A 225 25.09 -10.42 5.27
C LEU A 225 25.08 -9.20 6.20
N PHE A 226 25.21 -7.99 5.64
CA PHE A 226 25.10 -6.75 6.39
C PHE A 226 23.77 -6.68 7.15
N ILE A 227 22.67 -7.09 6.50
CA ILE A 227 21.34 -7.08 7.09
C ILE A 227 21.18 -8.20 8.13
N LEU A 228 21.70 -9.39 7.85
CA LEU A 228 21.62 -10.55 8.74
C LEU A 228 22.13 -10.24 10.14
N PHE A 229 23.25 -9.52 10.26
CA PHE A 229 23.86 -9.16 11.55
C PHE A 229 23.28 -7.87 12.16
N SER A 230 22.34 -7.21 11.51
CA SER A 230 21.79 -5.94 11.97
C SER A 230 20.81 -6.11 13.16
N PRO A 231 20.65 -5.08 14.02
CA PRO A 231 19.70 -5.14 15.13
C PRO A 231 18.25 -5.44 14.72
N PRO A 232 17.68 -4.88 13.64
CA PRO A 232 16.32 -5.24 13.23
C PRO A 232 16.12 -6.71 12.87
N HIS A 233 17.15 -7.39 12.35
CA HIS A 233 17.06 -8.81 12.03
C HIS A 233 17.27 -9.71 13.26
N LEU A 234 18.34 -9.47 14.02
CA LEU A 234 18.70 -10.31 15.15
C LEU A 234 17.83 -10.07 16.38
N LEU A 235 17.43 -8.83 16.66
CA LEU A 235 16.59 -8.47 17.81
C LEU A 235 15.11 -8.35 17.47
N LYS A 236 14.71 -8.63 16.22
CA LYS A 236 13.34 -8.41 15.70
C LYS A 236 12.80 -7.00 16.01
N LEU A 237 13.68 -5.99 16.05
CA LEU A 237 13.25 -4.61 16.26
C LEU A 237 12.41 -4.14 15.07
N PRO A 238 11.37 -3.31 15.33
CA PRO A 238 10.63 -2.67 14.25
C PRO A 238 11.62 -1.90 13.37
N PHE A 239 11.64 -2.18 12.07
CA PHE A 239 12.38 -1.37 11.12
C PHE A 239 11.45 -0.31 10.53
N ALA A 240 11.99 0.88 10.23
CA ALA A 240 11.28 2.04 9.71
C ALA A 240 10.78 1.88 8.26
N ASN A 241 10.33 0.69 7.89
CA ASN A 241 9.68 0.41 6.62
C ASN A 241 8.50 -0.54 6.81
N ASP A 242 7.82 -0.43 7.95
CA ASP A 242 6.37 -0.67 7.91
C ASP A 242 5.85 0.41 6.96
N SER A 243 5.60 0.02 5.71
CA SER A 243 5.17 0.85 4.57
C SER A 243 4.02 1.79 4.94
N ASN A 244 3.35 1.49 6.04
CA ASN A 244 2.19 2.14 6.61
C ASN A 244 2.49 3.04 7.83
N THR A 245 3.77 3.29 8.17
CA THR A 245 4.13 4.21 9.26
C THR A 245 4.33 5.63 8.73
N LEU A 246 3.64 6.59 9.35
CA LEU A 246 3.78 8.01 9.03
C LEU A 246 5.22 8.50 9.25
N ASN A 247 5.84 9.03 8.20
CA ASN A 247 7.04 9.84 8.34
C ASN A 247 6.67 11.20 8.96
N ARG A 248 6.93 11.35 10.26
CA ARG A 248 6.56 12.57 11.02
C ARG A 248 7.32 13.82 10.57
N GLU A 249 8.58 13.68 10.15
CA GLU A 249 9.39 14.82 9.68
C GLU A 249 8.80 15.36 8.38
N PHE A 250 8.59 14.47 7.39
CA PHE A 250 7.94 14.82 6.12
C PHE A 250 6.56 15.43 6.34
N TYR A 251 5.73 14.78 7.16
CA TYR A 251 4.36 15.21 7.43
C TYR A 251 4.30 16.61 8.08
N ASN A 252 5.06 16.85 9.14
CA ASN A 252 5.03 18.13 9.84
C ASN A 252 5.53 19.29 8.96
N GLU A 253 6.59 19.04 8.17
CA GLU A 253 7.11 20.05 7.25
C GLU A 253 6.14 20.32 6.09
N LEU A 254 5.48 19.29 5.55
CA LEU A 254 4.44 19.46 4.53
C LEU A 254 3.25 20.29 5.07
N LEU A 255 2.79 20.03 6.31
CA LEU A 255 1.75 20.86 6.93
C LEU A 255 2.18 22.33 7.01
N HIS A 256 3.42 22.59 7.39
CA HIS A 256 3.98 23.95 7.45
C HIS A 256 3.96 24.63 6.07
N ILE A 257 4.36 23.93 5.01
CA ILE A 257 4.35 24.43 3.62
C ILE A 257 2.93 24.73 3.13
N ILE A 258 1.96 23.88 3.47
CA ILE A 258 0.55 24.11 3.14
C ILE A 258 -0.01 25.30 3.93
N GLY A 259 0.42 25.50 5.18
CA GLY A 259 -0.10 26.53 6.09
C GLY A 259 -1.01 26.00 7.19
N LEU A 260 -0.85 24.72 7.55
CA LEU A 260 -1.64 23.99 8.54
C LEU A 260 -0.79 23.62 9.77
N GLU A 261 -1.44 23.30 10.89
CA GLU A 261 -0.81 22.78 12.11
C GLU A 261 -1.67 21.70 12.80
N GLU A 262 -1.06 20.82 13.62
CA GLU A 262 -1.83 19.91 14.49
C GLU A 262 -2.34 20.66 15.73
N ILE A 263 -3.66 20.68 15.92
CA ILE A 263 -4.35 21.26 17.08
C ILE A 263 -4.83 20.11 17.98
N ARG A 264 -4.72 20.29 19.31
CA ARG A 264 -5.26 19.33 20.30
C ARG A 264 -6.57 19.86 20.86
N GLU A 265 -7.66 19.15 20.61
CA GLU A 265 -8.99 19.50 21.11
C GLU A 265 -9.68 18.26 21.70
N GLY A 266 -10.11 18.32 22.96
CA GLY A 266 -10.83 17.21 23.62
C GLY A 266 -10.09 15.85 23.64
N GLY A 267 -8.74 15.87 23.64
CA GLY A 267 -7.92 14.64 23.57
C GLY A 267 -7.77 14.05 22.16
N ARG A 268 -8.39 14.66 21.14
CA ARG A 268 -8.18 14.32 19.72
C ARG A 268 -7.17 15.27 19.10
N LYS A 269 -6.40 14.76 18.16
CA LYS A 269 -5.54 15.57 17.30
C LYS A 269 -6.30 15.89 16.03
N LEU A 270 -6.57 17.16 15.82
CA LEU A 270 -7.11 17.70 14.58
C LEU A 270 -5.99 18.42 13.85
N ILE A 271 -6.14 18.60 12.56
CA ILE A 271 -5.31 19.56 11.83
C ILE A 271 -6.03 20.90 11.89
N GLY A 272 -5.41 22.00 11.50
CA GLY A 272 -6.15 23.22 11.23
C GLY A 272 -5.33 24.37 10.73
N ARG A 273 -6.06 25.41 10.33
CA ARG A 273 -5.46 26.67 9.92
C ARG A 273 -4.68 27.25 11.09
N LYS A 274 -3.47 27.74 10.83
CA LYS A 274 -2.68 28.45 11.84
C LYS A 274 -3.49 29.63 12.41
N PRO A 275 -3.37 29.94 13.72
CA PRO A 275 -4.06 31.06 14.34
C PRO A 275 -3.58 32.40 13.78
N ASP A 276 -4.41 33.43 13.94
CA ASP A 276 -4.08 34.80 13.53
C ASP A 276 -2.74 35.25 14.15
N GLY A 277 -1.90 35.91 13.34
CA GLY A 277 -0.56 36.34 13.73
C GLY A 277 0.55 35.28 13.55
N LYS A 278 0.19 34.01 13.27
CA LYS A 278 1.14 32.95 12.88
C LYS A 278 0.96 32.45 11.44
N ARG A 279 0.05 33.06 10.68
CA ARG A 279 -0.20 32.73 9.29
C ARG A 279 0.87 33.35 8.41
N ASP A 280 1.48 32.52 7.57
CA ASP A 280 2.51 32.94 6.63
C ASP A 280 1.86 33.18 5.26
N GLU A 281 1.95 34.37 4.68
CA GLU A 281 1.34 34.67 3.38
C GLU A 281 1.90 33.82 2.23
N GLY A 282 3.16 33.36 2.36
CA GLY A 282 3.78 32.44 1.42
C GLY A 282 3.26 31.00 1.51
N ALA A 283 2.53 30.63 2.55
CA ALA A 283 1.95 29.29 2.64
C ALA A 283 0.87 29.09 1.58
N LEU A 284 0.77 27.88 1.01
CA LEU A 284 -0.09 27.60 -0.15
C LEU A 284 -1.57 27.97 0.12
N LEU A 285 -2.06 27.62 1.30
CA LEU A 285 -3.43 27.88 1.73
C LEU A 285 -3.72 29.37 1.88
N GLU A 286 -2.83 30.14 2.51
CA GLU A 286 -3.02 31.57 2.70
C GLU A 286 -2.94 32.32 1.38
N ASN A 287 -2.05 31.91 0.48
CA ASN A 287 -1.96 32.44 -0.87
C ASN A 287 -3.27 32.20 -1.65
N ALA A 288 -3.80 30.98 -1.62
CA ALA A 288 -5.07 30.64 -2.27
C ALA A 288 -6.27 31.40 -1.69
N ILE A 289 -6.39 31.47 -0.35
CA ILE A 289 -7.45 32.24 0.33
C ILE A 289 -7.40 33.71 -0.11
N ASN A 290 -6.21 34.30 -0.14
CA ASN A 290 -6.05 35.69 -0.55
C ASN A 290 -6.46 35.93 -2.01
N VAL A 291 -6.13 35.03 -2.92
CA VAL A 291 -6.56 35.14 -4.33
C VAL A 291 -8.07 34.99 -4.46
N LEU A 292 -8.68 34.00 -3.80
CA LEU A 292 -10.14 33.80 -3.81
C LEU A 292 -10.88 35.03 -3.27
N LYS A 293 -10.41 35.60 -2.15
CA LYS A 293 -10.98 36.84 -1.56
C LYS A 293 -10.91 38.02 -2.53
N ILE A 294 -9.77 38.20 -3.21
CA ILE A 294 -9.58 39.31 -4.16
C ILE A 294 -10.48 39.17 -5.39
N ARG A 295 -10.65 37.94 -5.90
CA ARG A 295 -11.47 37.69 -7.10
C ARG A 295 -12.97 37.70 -6.81
N GLY A 296 -13.38 37.52 -5.55
CA GLY A 296 -14.78 37.36 -5.20
C GLY A 296 -15.40 36.06 -5.74
N CYS A 297 -14.57 35.09 -6.10
CA CYS A 297 -15.01 33.79 -6.62
C CYS A 297 -15.29 32.85 -5.43
N LEU A 298 -16.55 32.77 -5.03
CA LEU A 298 -17.05 31.71 -4.18
C LEU A 298 -17.73 30.67 -5.07
N PRO A 299 -17.40 29.36 -4.96
CA PRO A 299 -18.11 28.34 -5.72
C PRO A 299 -19.60 28.39 -5.38
N ALA A 300 -20.46 28.22 -6.39
CA ALA A 300 -21.88 27.97 -6.15
C ALA A 300 -21.97 26.74 -5.22
N ALA A 301 -22.79 26.81 -4.16
CA ALA A 301 -22.85 25.74 -3.17
C ALA A 301 -23.47 24.47 -3.77
N GLU A 302 -22.67 23.64 -4.44
CA GLU A 302 -23.01 22.25 -4.64
C GLU A 302 -22.61 21.50 -3.37
N THR A 303 -23.64 21.17 -2.58
CA THR A 303 -23.66 20.34 -1.35
C THR A 303 -23.64 21.06 0.03
N THR A 304 -24.80 20.92 0.68
CA THR A 304 -25.06 20.82 2.13
C THR A 304 -25.00 22.03 3.07
N THR A 305 -24.55 23.22 2.69
CA THR A 305 -24.69 24.40 3.56
C THR A 305 -25.83 25.32 3.07
N PRO A 306 -26.74 25.78 3.96
CA PRO A 306 -27.68 26.85 3.64
C PRO A 306 -26.93 28.12 3.18
N GLU A 307 -27.65 29.04 2.54
CA GLU A 307 -27.10 30.37 2.22
C GLU A 307 -26.49 31.04 3.47
N PRO A 308 -25.42 31.85 3.32
CA PRO A 308 -24.71 32.39 4.46
C PRO A 308 -25.60 33.28 5.32
N GLU A 309 -25.95 32.80 6.51
CA GLU A 309 -26.70 33.56 7.51
C GLU A 309 -25.81 34.59 8.24
N SER A 310 -24.47 34.52 8.08
CA SER A 310 -23.49 35.45 8.68
C SER A 310 -22.16 35.55 7.93
N GLU A 311 -21.36 36.60 8.19
CA GLU A 311 -19.98 36.78 7.65
C GLU A 311 -19.03 35.62 8.00
N GLY A 312 -19.24 34.93 9.13
CA GLY A 312 -18.41 33.79 9.55
C GLY A 312 -18.53 32.57 8.62
N ASP A 313 -19.68 32.40 7.98
CA ASP A 313 -19.95 31.28 7.07
C ASP A 313 -19.25 31.47 5.71
N ALA A 314 -19.08 32.72 5.28
CA ALA A 314 -18.36 33.05 4.05
C ALA A 314 -16.85 32.74 4.16
N ASP A 315 -16.21 33.14 5.27
CA ASP A 315 -14.79 32.86 5.50
C ASP A 315 -14.51 31.35 5.63
N GLU A 316 -15.43 30.61 6.22
CA GLU A 316 -15.35 29.14 6.33
C GLU A 316 -15.47 28.46 4.96
N ARG A 317 -16.38 28.94 4.09
CA ARG A 317 -16.50 28.45 2.71
C ARG A 317 -15.24 28.73 1.88
N ILE A 318 -14.67 29.94 1.98
CA ILE A 318 -13.41 30.26 1.31
C ILE A 318 -12.29 29.35 1.79
N PHE A 319 -12.19 29.14 3.11
CA PHE A 319 -11.19 28.24 3.67
C PHE A 319 -11.37 26.81 3.14
N SER A 320 -12.60 26.28 3.12
CA SER A 320 -12.86 24.92 2.63
C SER A 320 -12.50 24.76 1.15
N ALA A 321 -12.88 25.72 0.30
CA ALA A 321 -12.55 25.75 -1.11
C ALA A 321 -11.03 25.86 -1.34
N ALA A 322 -10.35 26.77 -0.64
CA ALA A 322 -8.90 26.93 -0.72
C ALA A 322 -8.16 25.67 -0.28
N LEU A 323 -8.62 25.01 0.78
CA LEU A 323 -8.05 23.76 1.27
C LEU A 323 -8.23 22.63 0.24
N GLU A 324 -9.39 22.53 -0.40
CA GLU A 324 -9.65 21.54 -1.44
C GLU A 324 -8.76 21.73 -2.68
N LEU A 325 -8.57 22.98 -3.11
CA LEU A 325 -7.62 23.34 -4.18
C LEU A 325 -6.18 22.97 -3.78
N CYS A 326 -5.75 23.35 -2.58
CA CYS A 326 -4.41 23.02 -2.07
C CYS A 326 -4.17 21.50 -2.04
N ILE A 327 -5.14 20.72 -1.56
CA ILE A 327 -5.06 19.26 -1.55
C ILE A 327 -4.94 18.72 -2.97
N THR A 328 -5.76 19.23 -3.90
CA THR A 328 -5.74 18.83 -5.33
C THR A 328 -4.38 19.11 -5.96
N TRP A 329 -3.83 20.31 -5.76
CA TRP A 329 -2.52 20.68 -6.29
C TRP A 329 -1.39 19.87 -5.66
N ILE A 330 -1.37 19.70 -4.33
CA ILE A 330 -0.35 18.89 -3.65
C ILE A 330 -0.44 17.42 -4.09
N ASN A 331 -1.64 16.87 -4.28
CA ASN A 331 -1.85 15.53 -4.85
C ASN A 331 -1.17 15.39 -6.22
N ARG A 332 -1.39 16.35 -7.12
CA ARG A 332 -0.76 16.37 -8.46
C ARG A 332 0.76 16.50 -8.38
N VAL A 333 1.29 17.39 -7.54
CA VAL A 333 2.74 17.56 -7.35
C VAL A 333 3.39 16.29 -6.81
N LEU A 334 2.79 15.63 -5.81
CA LEU A 334 3.32 14.39 -5.24
C LEU A 334 3.26 13.24 -6.23
N PHE A 335 2.17 13.13 -7.01
CA PHE A 335 2.08 12.17 -8.10
C PHE A 335 3.20 12.39 -9.12
N LEU A 336 3.45 13.65 -9.51
CA LEU A 336 4.54 14.00 -10.41
C LEU A 336 5.90 13.66 -9.83
N LYS A 337 6.12 13.82 -8.51
CA LYS A 337 7.40 13.46 -7.87
C LYS A 337 7.61 11.95 -7.83
N LEU A 338 6.54 11.17 -7.65
CA LEU A 338 6.59 9.71 -7.80
C LEU A 338 6.91 9.31 -9.25
N LEU A 339 6.24 9.92 -10.24
CA LEU A 339 6.53 9.69 -11.65
C LEU A 339 7.99 10.03 -12.00
N GLU A 340 8.46 11.18 -11.54
CA GLU A 340 9.84 11.62 -11.71
C GLU A 340 10.83 10.59 -11.15
N GLY A 341 10.65 10.17 -9.90
CA GLY A 341 11.50 9.16 -9.26
C GLY A 341 11.55 7.85 -10.04
N ARG A 342 10.43 7.44 -10.65
CA ARG A 342 10.36 6.25 -11.51
C ARG A 342 11.09 6.43 -12.83
N LEU A 343 10.89 7.57 -13.50
CA LEU A 343 11.55 7.86 -14.76
C LEU A 343 13.08 7.92 -14.57
N VAL A 344 13.56 8.56 -13.51
CA VAL A 344 14.98 8.59 -13.16
C VAL A 344 15.51 7.17 -12.90
N ALA A 345 14.78 6.36 -12.11
CA ALA A 345 15.19 4.99 -11.78
C ALA A 345 15.25 4.08 -13.02
N TRP A 346 14.25 4.13 -13.91
CA TRP A 346 14.21 3.32 -15.12
C TRP A 346 15.31 3.70 -16.14
N ASN A 347 15.77 4.95 -16.08
CA ASN A 347 16.82 5.51 -16.94
C ASN A 347 18.20 5.55 -16.25
N ASP A 348 18.49 4.60 -15.36
CA ASP A 348 19.82 4.43 -14.73
C ASP A 348 20.33 5.69 -14.00
N GLY A 349 19.41 6.45 -13.39
CA GLY A 349 19.74 7.66 -12.63
C GLY A 349 19.93 8.93 -13.49
N ASP A 350 19.50 8.94 -14.76
CA ASP A 350 19.64 10.10 -15.63
C ASP A 350 18.81 11.30 -15.14
N ASP A 351 19.53 12.30 -14.63
CA ASP A 351 19.00 13.55 -14.06
C ASP A 351 18.11 14.36 -15.01
N ARG A 352 18.21 14.16 -16.33
CA ARG A 352 17.34 14.82 -17.32
C ARG A 352 15.86 14.44 -17.18
N HIS A 353 15.58 13.33 -16.50
CA HIS A 353 14.23 12.89 -16.18
C HIS A 353 13.70 13.49 -14.88
N ALA A 354 14.52 14.26 -14.14
CA ALA A 354 14.10 14.94 -12.92
C ALA A 354 13.72 16.41 -13.19
N PHE A 355 12.44 16.62 -13.45
CA PHE A 355 11.82 17.85 -13.94
C PHE A 355 11.11 18.70 -12.86
N LEU A 356 10.93 18.20 -11.63
CA LEU A 356 10.38 18.89 -10.46
C LEU A 356 11.48 19.40 -9.53
N ARG A 357 12.41 20.17 -10.06
CA ARG A 357 13.48 20.81 -9.27
C ARG A 357 13.30 22.32 -9.17
N PRO A 358 13.78 22.97 -8.09
CA PRO A 358 13.70 24.42 -7.94
C PRO A 358 14.34 25.23 -9.08
N ASP A 359 15.39 24.70 -9.70
CA ASP A 359 16.07 25.32 -10.85
C ASP A 359 15.27 25.19 -12.16
N ALA A 360 14.49 24.12 -12.31
CA ALA A 360 13.64 23.89 -13.48
C ALA A 360 12.30 24.65 -13.40
N LEU A 361 11.78 24.88 -12.19
CA LEU A 361 10.46 25.48 -11.93
C LEU A 361 10.57 26.58 -10.88
N GLN A 362 10.70 27.82 -11.34
CA GLN A 362 10.91 28.99 -10.47
C GLN A 362 9.61 29.56 -9.89
N ASN A 363 8.47 29.29 -10.52
CA ASN A 363 7.16 29.83 -10.16
C ASN A 363 6.04 28.79 -10.36
N PHE A 364 4.81 29.15 -9.99
CA PHE A 364 3.65 28.26 -10.12
C PHE A 364 3.21 28.04 -11.57
N ASP A 365 3.57 28.93 -12.52
CA ASP A 365 3.26 28.75 -13.94
C ASP A 365 3.83 27.44 -14.49
N GLY A 366 5.05 27.07 -14.07
CA GLY A 366 5.66 25.82 -14.49
C GLY A 366 4.92 24.57 -13.99
N LEU A 367 4.23 24.65 -12.84
CA LEU A 367 3.36 23.58 -12.35
C LEU A 367 2.05 23.52 -13.15
N GLU A 368 1.48 24.67 -13.49
CA GLU A 368 0.31 24.78 -14.37
C GLU A 368 0.59 24.17 -15.75
N GLU A 369 1.73 24.52 -16.37
CA GLU A 369 2.19 23.93 -17.65
C GLU A 369 2.26 22.41 -17.55
N LEU A 370 2.85 21.88 -16.46
CA LEU A 370 2.95 20.43 -16.24
C LEU A 370 1.58 19.76 -16.13
N PHE A 371 0.63 20.39 -15.42
CA PHE A 371 -0.70 19.84 -15.22
C PHE A 371 -1.48 19.79 -16.53
N PHE A 372 -1.61 20.93 -17.21
CA PHE A 372 -2.60 21.08 -18.26
C PHE A 372 -2.01 21.13 -19.68
N GLU A 373 -0.72 21.46 -19.84
CA GLU A 373 -0.08 21.53 -21.17
C GLU A 373 0.88 20.35 -21.45
N VAL A 374 1.21 19.52 -20.44
CA VAL A 374 2.14 18.39 -20.59
C VAL A 374 1.49 17.05 -20.32
N LEU A 375 0.94 16.82 -19.13
CA LEU A 375 0.40 15.51 -18.76
C LEU A 375 -0.96 15.21 -19.36
N ALA A 376 -1.75 16.25 -19.59
CA ALA A 376 -3.07 16.18 -20.24
C ALA A 376 -3.00 16.25 -21.77
N VAL A 377 -1.83 16.58 -22.36
CA VAL A 377 -1.66 16.82 -23.81
C VAL A 377 -0.60 15.89 -24.41
N ARG A 378 -0.91 15.31 -25.57
CA ARG A 378 0.01 14.39 -26.27
C ARG A 378 1.27 15.14 -26.73
N PRO A 379 2.47 14.52 -26.73
CA PRO A 379 3.71 15.19 -27.10
C PRO A 379 3.67 15.90 -28.46
N GLU A 380 3.01 15.29 -29.45
CA GLU A 380 2.81 15.83 -30.80
C GLU A 380 1.88 17.05 -30.88
N GLU A 381 1.06 17.28 -29.86
CA GLU A 381 0.10 18.40 -29.76
C GLU A 381 0.63 19.53 -28.85
N ARG A 382 1.78 19.32 -28.18
CA ARG A 382 2.37 20.33 -27.29
C ARG A 382 2.90 21.52 -28.07
N ARG A 383 2.76 22.71 -27.49
CA ARG A 383 3.38 23.94 -28.01
C ARG A 383 4.91 23.79 -28.01
N GLY A 384 5.59 24.44 -28.96
CA GLY A 384 7.03 24.27 -29.16
C GLY A 384 7.90 24.50 -27.91
N SER A 385 7.63 25.55 -27.13
CA SER A 385 8.35 25.85 -25.88
C SER A 385 8.16 24.78 -24.81
N VAL A 386 6.91 24.32 -24.62
CA VAL A 386 6.54 23.29 -23.65
C VAL A 386 7.12 21.93 -24.05
N ALA A 387 7.08 21.61 -25.35
CA ALA A 387 7.62 20.37 -25.89
C ALA A 387 9.14 20.26 -25.70
N GLU A 388 9.88 21.36 -25.84
CA GLU A 388 11.32 21.39 -25.60
C GLU A 388 11.66 21.28 -24.12
N LYS A 389 11.02 22.11 -23.27
CA LYS A 389 11.24 22.16 -21.82
C LYS A 389 10.91 20.84 -21.12
N PHE A 390 9.80 20.20 -21.48
CA PHE A 390 9.30 18.97 -20.83
C PHE A 390 9.37 17.74 -21.74
N ARG A 391 10.39 17.67 -22.60
CA ARG A 391 10.54 16.61 -23.61
C ARG A 391 10.60 15.19 -23.04
N PHE A 392 11.10 15.03 -21.82
CA PHE A 392 11.23 13.74 -21.13
C PHE A 392 10.00 13.39 -20.27
N VAL A 393 9.01 14.29 -20.19
CA VAL A 393 7.79 14.07 -19.41
C VAL A 393 6.74 13.39 -20.27
N PRO A 394 6.28 12.18 -19.91
CA PRO A 394 5.34 11.41 -20.70
C PRO A 394 3.93 11.99 -20.65
N TYR A 395 3.09 11.62 -21.61
CA TYR A 395 1.65 11.82 -21.53
C TYR A 395 0.99 10.64 -20.81
N LEU A 396 0.09 10.90 -19.85
CA LEU A 396 -0.53 9.85 -19.04
C LEU A 396 -2.05 9.72 -19.23
N ASN A 397 -2.71 10.70 -19.85
CA ASN A 397 -4.16 10.70 -20.09
C ASN A 397 -5.04 10.50 -18.83
N SER A 398 -4.57 10.89 -17.66
CA SER A 398 -5.29 10.65 -16.40
C SER A 398 -6.29 11.76 -16.11
N SER A 399 -7.48 11.40 -15.60
CA SER A 399 -8.45 12.37 -15.06
C SER A 399 -7.91 13.12 -13.83
N LEU A 400 -6.79 12.70 -13.24
CA LEU A 400 -6.06 13.46 -12.21
C LEU A 400 -5.60 14.85 -12.70
N PHE A 401 -5.30 14.98 -13.99
CA PHE A 401 -4.77 16.21 -14.61
C PHE A 401 -5.79 16.89 -15.52
N GLU A 402 -7.05 16.44 -15.47
CA GLU A 402 -8.17 17.24 -15.98
C GLU A 402 -8.46 18.36 -14.99
N GLU A 403 -8.85 19.53 -15.49
CA GLU A 403 -9.32 20.62 -14.64
C GLU A 403 -10.54 20.15 -13.84
N THR A 404 -10.54 20.47 -12.55
CA THR A 404 -11.71 20.26 -11.69
C THR A 404 -12.75 21.36 -11.91
N ASP A 405 -14.01 21.12 -11.51
CA ASP A 405 -15.05 22.16 -11.53
C ASP A 405 -14.63 23.36 -10.66
N LEU A 406 -14.05 23.10 -9.49
CA LEU A 406 -13.60 24.15 -8.58
C LEU A 406 -12.48 25.01 -9.19
N GLU A 407 -11.50 24.42 -9.88
CA GLU A 407 -10.46 25.19 -10.59
C GLU A 407 -11.04 26.06 -11.70
N ARG A 408 -11.94 25.50 -12.53
CA ARG A 408 -12.63 26.24 -13.61
C ARG A 408 -13.43 27.42 -13.10
N GLU A 409 -14.11 27.26 -11.97
CA GLU A 409 -15.01 28.28 -11.42
C GLU A 409 -14.28 29.34 -10.58
N THR A 410 -13.06 29.07 -10.11
CA THR A 410 -12.41 29.91 -9.09
C THR A 410 -10.99 30.35 -9.43
N VAL A 411 -10.00 29.50 -9.20
CA VAL A 411 -8.58 29.86 -9.22
C VAL A 411 -7.72 28.67 -9.67
N HIS A 412 -6.71 28.99 -10.47
CA HIS A 412 -5.69 28.06 -10.96
C HIS A 412 -4.41 28.18 -10.12
N ILE A 413 -3.51 27.18 -10.19
CA ILE A 413 -2.28 27.22 -9.38
C ILE A 413 -1.34 28.35 -9.85
N ALA A 414 -1.32 28.67 -11.15
CA ALA A 414 -0.58 29.80 -11.72
C ALA A 414 -0.99 31.17 -11.14
N ASP A 415 -2.22 31.29 -10.64
CA ASP A 415 -2.71 32.55 -10.07
C ASP A 415 -2.07 32.87 -8.70
N LEU A 416 -1.43 31.89 -8.07
CA LEU A 416 -0.76 32.07 -6.79
C LEU A 416 0.49 32.95 -6.94
N LYS A 417 0.72 33.81 -5.95
CA LYS A 417 1.87 34.74 -5.97
C LYS A 417 3.16 33.99 -5.65
N GLY A 418 3.90 33.55 -6.67
CA GLY A 418 5.17 32.80 -6.51
C GLY A 418 6.30 33.56 -5.81
N ARG A 419 6.26 34.89 -5.78
CA ARG A 419 7.27 35.74 -5.09
C ARG A 419 7.17 35.73 -3.57
N LEU A 420 6.06 35.22 -3.00
CA LEU A 420 5.86 35.26 -1.55
C LEU A 420 6.81 34.26 -0.89
N GLU A 421 7.49 34.74 0.15
CA GLU A 421 8.46 33.94 0.90
C GLU A 421 7.79 33.26 2.09
N LEU A 422 8.29 32.07 2.41
CA LEU A 422 7.87 31.25 3.54
C LEU A 422 9.11 30.93 4.40
N PRO A 423 9.07 31.14 5.73
CA PRO A 423 10.17 30.74 6.61
C PRO A 423 10.35 29.23 6.58
N LEU A 424 11.60 28.77 6.64
CA LEU A 424 11.91 27.34 6.74
C LEU A 424 11.44 26.77 8.08
N TYR A 425 10.89 25.56 8.04
CA TYR A 425 10.49 24.83 9.24
C TYR A 425 11.72 24.54 10.13
N GLY A 426 11.62 24.74 11.44
CA GLY A 426 12.77 24.53 12.34
C GLY A 426 13.31 23.09 12.36
N GLY A 427 12.50 22.12 11.95
CA GLY A 427 12.89 20.73 11.74
C GLY A 427 13.17 20.37 10.27
N THR A 428 13.43 21.35 9.40
CA THR A 428 13.52 21.13 7.95
C THR A 428 14.54 20.05 7.57
N VAL A 429 14.18 19.25 6.57
CA VAL A 429 15.08 18.30 5.92
C VAL A 429 16.18 18.98 5.12
N LEU A 430 15.99 20.26 4.74
CA LEU A 430 16.92 21.00 3.91
C LEU A 430 18.20 21.31 4.68
N LYS A 431 19.34 21.02 4.05
CA LYS A 431 20.67 21.26 4.61
C LYS A 431 21.42 22.34 3.84
N ASP A 432 22.27 23.07 4.54
CA ASP A 432 23.24 23.98 3.96
C ASP A 432 24.49 23.25 3.43
N GLU A 433 25.42 24.01 2.85
CA GLU A 433 26.70 23.49 2.30
C GLU A 433 27.57 22.80 3.37
N THR A 434 27.35 23.10 4.65
CA THR A 434 28.08 22.50 5.78
C THR A 434 27.39 21.25 6.33
N GLY A 435 26.24 20.87 5.75
CA GLY A 435 25.43 19.74 6.20
C GLY A 435 24.54 20.02 7.42
N LYS A 436 24.47 21.27 7.88
CA LYS A 436 23.57 21.71 8.96
C LYS A 436 22.20 22.04 8.41
N ARG A 437 21.17 22.04 9.26
CA ARG A 437 19.81 22.45 8.86
C ARG A 437 19.84 23.89 8.36
N ARG A 438 19.22 24.11 7.21
CA ARG A 438 19.13 25.43 6.60
C ARG A 438 18.16 26.30 7.39
N GLU A 439 18.52 27.58 7.56
CA GLU A 439 17.67 28.61 8.18
C GLU A 439 17.35 29.71 7.17
N GLY A 440 16.31 30.50 7.45
CA GLY A 440 15.90 31.64 6.62
C GLY A 440 14.59 31.43 5.87
N PHE A 441 14.49 32.03 4.69
CA PHE A 441 13.27 32.10 3.88
C PHE A 441 13.52 31.58 2.47
N LEU A 442 12.49 31.00 1.86
CA LEU A 442 12.47 30.63 0.44
C LEU A 442 11.13 31.03 -0.16
N SER A 443 11.09 31.33 -1.46
CA SER A 443 9.83 31.44 -2.19
C SER A 443 9.04 30.14 -2.08
N ALA A 444 7.72 30.19 -1.96
CA ALA A 444 6.88 29.01 -1.76
C ALA A 444 7.12 27.87 -2.79
N PRO A 445 7.26 28.11 -4.11
CA PRO A 445 7.57 27.07 -5.07
C PRO A 445 8.94 26.43 -4.83
N ALA A 446 9.98 27.23 -4.63
CA ALA A 446 11.34 26.74 -4.38
C ALA A 446 11.41 25.93 -3.08
N TYR A 447 10.68 26.34 -2.03
CA TYR A 447 10.63 25.57 -0.79
C TYR A 447 9.92 24.23 -1.00
N LEU A 448 8.72 24.23 -1.59
CA LEU A 448 7.98 22.99 -1.85
C LEU A 448 8.81 21.99 -2.68
N LEU A 449 9.42 22.44 -3.78
CA LEU A 449 10.20 21.56 -4.66
C LEU A 449 11.51 21.10 -4.02
N GLY A 450 12.21 21.99 -3.30
CA GLY A 450 13.43 21.63 -2.58
C GLY A 450 13.15 20.61 -1.47
N PHE A 451 12.06 20.83 -0.71
CA PHE A 451 11.58 19.90 0.32
C PHE A 451 11.31 18.52 -0.28
N LEU A 452 10.55 18.45 -1.38
CA LEU A 452 10.25 17.17 -2.04
C LEU A 452 11.50 16.50 -2.61
N ASP A 453 12.45 17.27 -3.16
CA ASP A 453 13.69 16.70 -3.70
C ASP A 453 14.61 16.09 -2.63
N ALA A 454 14.50 16.52 -1.37
CA ALA A 454 15.28 15.94 -0.29
C ALA A 454 14.88 14.49 0.08
N TYR A 455 13.75 13.99 -0.44
CA TYR A 455 13.26 12.62 -0.20
C TYR A 455 13.38 11.73 -1.45
N ASP A 456 13.35 10.41 -1.26
CA ASP A 456 13.36 9.41 -2.35
C ASP A 456 11.94 8.95 -2.69
N PHE A 457 11.46 9.32 -3.88
CA PHE A 457 10.15 8.94 -4.40
C PHE A 457 10.22 7.83 -5.47
N SER A 458 11.40 7.25 -5.72
CA SER A 458 11.57 6.20 -6.74
C SER A 458 10.80 4.92 -6.41
N GLY A 459 10.33 4.73 -5.16
CA GLY A 459 9.35 3.73 -4.70
C GLY A 459 9.71 2.26 -4.89
N GLU A 460 10.78 1.95 -5.61
CA GLU A 460 11.60 0.77 -5.50
C GLU A 460 12.91 1.33 -5.00
N GLY A 461 13.21 1.15 -3.72
CA GLY A 461 14.58 1.34 -3.36
C GLY A 461 15.37 0.29 -4.15
N ALA A 462 16.04 0.75 -5.20
CA ALA A 462 17.18 0.05 -5.76
C ALA A 462 18.16 -0.01 -4.60
N GLY A 463 17.99 -1.05 -3.79
CA GLY A 463 18.68 -1.19 -2.52
C GLY A 463 20.17 -1.29 -2.76
N GLY A 464 20.90 -1.55 -1.69
CA GLY A 464 22.35 -1.45 -1.73
C GLY A 464 22.83 -0.07 -1.39
N VAL A 465 24.08 0.19 -1.73
CA VAL A 465 24.90 1.12 -0.95
C VAL A 465 25.00 2.47 -1.66
N ARG A 466 24.62 3.55 -0.97
CA ARG A 466 24.58 4.92 -1.49
C ARG A 466 25.34 5.88 -0.58
N GLU A 467 25.98 6.90 -1.15
CA GLU A 467 26.69 7.95 -0.40
C GLU A 467 25.77 8.67 0.58
N THR A 468 24.62 9.18 0.09
CA THR A 468 23.61 9.85 0.91
C THR A 468 22.24 9.20 0.72
N PRO A 469 21.84 8.25 1.58
CA PRO A 469 20.52 7.63 1.49
C PRO A 469 19.45 8.68 1.87
N ARG A 470 18.54 8.96 0.94
CA ARG A 470 17.34 9.77 1.19
C ARG A 470 16.26 8.88 1.81
N THR A 471 15.40 9.47 2.64
CA THR A 471 14.27 8.74 3.22
C THR A 471 13.23 8.46 2.14
N ILE A 472 12.81 7.20 2.02
CA ILE A 472 11.83 6.77 1.02
C ILE A 472 10.44 7.24 1.43
N ILE A 473 9.70 7.83 0.49
CA ILE A 473 8.28 8.15 0.61
C ILE A 473 7.51 7.31 -0.40
N ASN A 474 6.75 6.32 0.08
CA ASN A 474 5.95 5.43 -0.76
C ASN A 474 4.48 5.90 -0.84
N ALA A 475 3.71 5.22 -1.70
CA ALA A 475 2.28 5.47 -1.92
C ALA A 475 1.44 5.35 -0.63
N SER A 476 1.78 4.37 0.21
CA SER A 476 1.06 4.08 1.44
C SER A 476 1.19 5.21 2.46
N VAL A 477 2.41 5.73 2.66
CA VAL A 477 2.70 6.91 3.51
C VAL A 477 1.94 8.13 3.02
N LEU A 478 1.91 8.39 1.70
CA LEU A 478 1.16 9.53 1.16
C LEU A 478 -0.34 9.43 1.45
N GLY A 479 -0.94 8.25 1.23
CA GLY A 479 -2.35 8.07 1.56
C GLY A 479 -2.64 8.31 3.05
N LEU A 480 -1.75 7.89 3.95
CA LEU A 480 -1.89 8.14 5.40
C LEU A 480 -1.77 9.64 5.74
N ILE A 481 -0.86 10.36 5.09
CA ILE A 481 -0.71 11.81 5.25
C ILE A 481 -2.01 12.52 4.86
N PHE A 482 -2.58 12.15 3.71
CA PHE A 482 -3.79 12.79 3.23
C PHE A 482 -5.04 12.42 4.03
N GLU A 483 -5.14 11.19 4.53
CA GLU A 483 -6.18 10.83 5.51
C GLU A 483 -6.13 11.73 6.72
N LYS A 484 -4.93 11.95 7.27
CA LYS A 484 -4.76 12.84 8.41
C LYS A 484 -5.16 14.27 8.08
N ILE A 485 -4.69 14.82 6.96
CA ILE A 485 -5.06 16.15 6.45
C ILE A 485 -6.58 16.29 6.30
N ASN A 486 -7.25 15.25 5.80
CA ASN A 486 -8.71 15.23 5.65
C ASN A 486 -9.47 15.03 6.97
N GLY A 487 -8.86 14.42 7.99
CA GLY A 487 -9.40 14.27 9.35
C GLY A 487 -9.61 15.58 10.11
N TYR A 488 -9.52 16.73 9.44
CA TYR A 488 -9.74 18.10 9.93
C TYR A 488 -11.08 18.30 10.65
N ARG A 489 -12.09 17.44 10.43
CA ARG A 489 -13.41 17.53 11.09
C ARG A 489 -13.98 16.21 11.59
N GLU A 490 -13.62 15.10 10.97
CA GLU A 490 -14.26 13.80 11.20
C GLU A 490 -13.21 12.77 11.61
N GLY A 491 -13.54 11.98 12.62
CA GLY A 491 -12.64 10.97 13.19
C GLY A 491 -12.41 9.81 12.22
N SER A 492 -11.59 10.03 11.19
CA SER A 492 -11.12 9.00 10.28
C SER A 492 -10.25 7.99 11.05
N PHE A 493 -10.73 6.76 11.15
CA PHE A 493 -9.98 5.67 11.79
C PHE A 493 -9.10 4.97 10.76
N PHE A 494 -7.79 5.08 10.95
CA PHE A 494 -6.82 4.34 10.16
C PHE A 494 -6.88 2.85 10.51
N THR A 495 -7.10 2.00 9.50
CA THR A 495 -6.94 0.55 9.64
C THR A 495 -5.47 0.19 9.39
N PRO A 496 -4.76 -0.39 10.38
CA PRO A 496 -3.39 -0.86 10.20
C PRO A 496 -3.26 -1.82 9.01
N GLY A 497 -2.15 -1.74 8.27
CA GLY A 497 -1.95 -2.53 7.04
C GLY A 497 -1.99 -4.04 7.24
N PHE A 498 -1.58 -4.55 8.40
CA PHE A 498 -1.70 -5.98 8.67
C PHE A 498 -3.17 -6.44 8.79
N ILE A 499 -4.07 -5.56 9.22
CA ILE A 499 -5.51 -5.85 9.33
C ILE A 499 -6.14 -5.84 7.94
N THR A 500 -5.87 -4.82 7.12
CA THR A 500 -6.37 -4.76 5.73
C THR A 500 -5.89 -5.96 4.94
N MET A 501 -4.59 -6.28 5.00
CA MET A 501 -3.99 -7.45 4.35
C MET A 501 -4.66 -8.76 4.81
N TYR A 502 -4.86 -8.95 6.11
CA TYR A 502 -5.50 -10.17 6.65
C TYR A 502 -6.96 -10.31 6.17
N ILE A 503 -7.76 -9.24 6.28
CA ILE A 503 -9.17 -9.25 5.88
C ILE A 503 -9.30 -9.52 4.38
N CYS A 504 -8.49 -8.86 3.55
CA CYS A 504 -8.46 -9.07 2.11
C CYS A 504 -8.07 -10.50 1.77
N ARG A 505 -6.99 -11.02 2.37
CA ARG A 505 -6.51 -12.40 2.15
C ARG A 505 -7.59 -13.44 2.44
N GLU A 506 -8.20 -13.40 3.63
CA GLU A 506 -9.20 -14.38 4.03
C GLU A 506 -10.49 -14.27 3.22
N THR A 507 -10.94 -13.06 2.92
CA THR A 507 -12.21 -12.83 2.20
C THR A 507 -12.09 -13.16 0.72
N LEU A 508 -11.05 -12.66 0.05
CA LEU A 508 -10.90 -12.81 -1.40
C LEU A 508 -10.63 -14.25 -1.81
N ARG A 509 -9.85 -15.00 -1.04
CA ARG A 509 -9.59 -16.42 -1.33
C ARG A 509 -10.87 -17.26 -1.27
N ARG A 510 -11.79 -16.94 -0.36
CA ARG A 510 -13.12 -17.56 -0.30
C ARG A 510 -13.98 -17.16 -1.48
N ALA A 511 -14.01 -15.86 -1.82
CA ALA A 511 -14.75 -15.36 -2.98
C ALA A 511 -14.26 -15.99 -4.30
N VAL A 512 -12.94 -16.14 -4.48
CA VAL A 512 -12.35 -16.82 -5.63
C VAL A 512 -12.77 -18.29 -5.68
N ALA A 513 -12.66 -19.03 -4.57
CA ALA A 513 -13.09 -20.43 -4.53
C ALA A 513 -14.58 -20.59 -4.88
N GLU A 514 -15.43 -19.68 -4.37
CA GLU A 514 -16.87 -19.64 -4.66
C GLU A 514 -17.17 -19.34 -6.13
N LYS A 515 -16.44 -18.38 -6.72
CA LYS A 515 -16.58 -18.00 -8.14
C LYS A 515 -16.26 -19.20 -9.04
N PHE A 516 -15.15 -19.88 -8.79
CA PHE A 516 -14.78 -21.09 -9.54
C PHE A 516 -15.79 -22.21 -9.36
N ARG A 517 -16.29 -22.42 -8.13
CA ARG A 517 -17.31 -23.43 -7.84
C ARG A 517 -18.60 -23.21 -8.62
N THR A 518 -18.99 -21.96 -8.80
CA THR A 518 -20.26 -21.57 -9.44
C THR A 518 -20.13 -21.53 -10.97
N ASP A 519 -19.05 -20.92 -11.46
CA ASP A 519 -18.96 -20.50 -12.86
C ASP A 519 -18.02 -21.39 -13.71
N MET A 520 -17.12 -22.16 -13.09
CA MET A 520 -16.20 -23.06 -13.82
C MET A 520 -16.74 -24.49 -13.90
N PRO A 521 -16.91 -25.06 -15.11
CA PRO A 521 -17.27 -26.47 -15.28
C PRO A 521 -16.28 -27.41 -14.59
N GLY A 522 -16.78 -28.44 -13.90
CA GLY A 522 -15.94 -29.42 -13.18
C GLY A 522 -15.47 -29.00 -11.78
N MET A 523 -15.70 -27.75 -11.36
CA MET A 523 -15.24 -27.21 -10.07
C MET A 523 -16.31 -27.21 -8.96
N LYS A 524 -17.49 -27.82 -9.17
CA LYS A 524 -18.62 -27.82 -8.21
C LYS A 524 -18.28 -28.35 -6.80
N ASN A 525 -17.23 -29.16 -6.67
CA ASN A 525 -16.79 -29.76 -5.41
C ASN A 525 -15.66 -29.00 -4.70
N VAL A 526 -15.19 -27.88 -5.24
CA VAL A 526 -14.24 -26.98 -4.57
C VAL A 526 -14.93 -26.35 -3.36
N ARG A 527 -14.37 -26.48 -2.15
CA ARG A 527 -14.90 -25.84 -0.93
C ARG A 527 -13.94 -24.79 -0.37
N THR A 528 -12.65 -25.02 -0.55
CA THR A 528 -11.59 -24.15 -0.07
C THR A 528 -10.70 -23.68 -1.22
N PHE A 529 -9.93 -22.62 -0.97
CA PHE A 529 -8.90 -22.17 -1.90
C PHE A 529 -7.81 -23.25 -2.12
N THR A 530 -7.49 -24.04 -1.10
CA THR A 530 -6.55 -25.15 -1.22
C THR A 530 -7.08 -26.22 -2.19
N ASP A 531 -8.36 -26.58 -2.08
CA ASP A 531 -8.99 -27.54 -2.99
C ASP A 531 -8.93 -27.04 -4.44
N LEU A 532 -9.13 -25.73 -4.65
CA LEU A 532 -9.04 -25.10 -5.98
C LEU A 532 -7.62 -25.25 -6.54
N LYS A 533 -6.60 -24.94 -5.74
CA LYS A 533 -5.19 -25.02 -6.14
C LYS A 533 -4.77 -26.43 -6.53
N GLU A 534 -5.27 -27.45 -5.85
CA GLU A 534 -4.96 -28.85 -6.15
C GLU A 534 -5.67 -29.38 -7.40
N ARG A 535 -6.84 -28.82 -7.74
CA ARG A 535 -7.67 -29.27 -8.87
C ARG A 535 -7.40 -28.52 -10.16
N LEU A 536 -6.98 -27.26 -10.07
CA LEU A 536 -6.69 -26.44 -11.23
C LEU A 536 -5.37 -26.92 -11.85
N ASP A 537 -5.40 -27.25 -13.14
CA ASP A 537 -4.19 -27.54 -13.90
C ASP A 537 -3.70 -26.28 -14.62
N PRO A 538 -2.69 -25.56 -14.09
CA PRO A 538 -2.14 -24.38 -14.76
C PRO A 538 -1.29 -24.72 -15.98
N SER A 539 -0.99 -25.99 -16.27
CA SER A 539 -0.25 -26.36 -17.48
C SER A 539 -1.13 -26.29 -18.74
N ASP A 540 -2.43 -26.54 -18.61
CA ASP A 540 -3.42 -26.42 -19.68
C ASP A 540 -3.70 -24.94 -20.04
N PRO A 541 -3.38 -24.49 -21.27
CA PRO A 541 -3.67 -23.13 -21.73
C PRO A 541 -5.13 -22.71 -21.67
N GLU A 542 -6.08 -23.60 -21.99
CA GLU A 542 -7.51 -23.25 -21.99
C GLU A 542 -8.05 -23.16 -20.56
N ALA A 543 -7.65 -24.08 -19.68
CA ALA A 543 -7.96 -23.97 -18.25
C ALA A 543 -7.40 -22.68 -17.65
N ARG A 544 -6.14 -22.31 -17.95
CA ARG A 544 -5.56 -21.03 -17.51
C ARG A 544 -6.32 -19.83 -18.03
N LYS A 545 -6.65 -19.80 -19.32
CA LYS A 545 -7.37 -18.67 -19.93
C LYS A 545 -8.74 -18.48 -19.29
N THR A 546 -9.48 -19.57 -19.11
CA THR A 546 -10.78 -19.58 -18.43
C THR A 546 -10.65 -19.11 -16.98
N ALA A 547 -9.64 -19.61 -16.25
CA ALA A 547 -9.38 -19.21 -14.87
C ALA A 547 -9.01 -17.72 -14.73
N ASN A 548 -8.21 -17.17 -15.65
CA ASN A 548 -7.89 -15.74 -15.68
C ASN A 548 -9.15 -14.89 -15.89
N ALA A 549 -9.96 -15.22 -16.89
CA ALA A 549 -11.20 -14.51 -17.18
C ALA A 549 -12.17 -14.54 -15.99
N LEU A 550 -12.26 -15.66 -15.27
CA LEU A 550 -13.07 -15.77 -14.05
C LEU A 550 -12.59 -14.83 -12.94
N ILE A 551 -11.29 -14.76 -12.69
CA ILE A 551 -10.73 -13.83 -11.69
C ILE A 551 -10.90 -12.37 -12.12
N GLU A 552 -10.71 -12.07 -13.40
CA GLU A 552 -10.92 -10.71 -13.94
C GLU A 552 -12.38 -10.26 -13.84
N SER A 553 -13.33 -11.20 -13.85
CA SER A 553 -14.75 -10.92 -13.64
C SER A 553 -15.16 -10.75 -12.17
N LEU A 554 -14.24 -10.92 -11.22
CA LEU A 554 -14.53 -10.81 -9.79
C LEU A 554 -14.80 -9.36 -9.42
N THR A 555 -15.96 -9.10 -8.81
CA THR A 555 -16.39 -7.78 -8.39
C THR A 555 -16.27 -7.61 -6.86
N VAL A 556 -15.45 -6.63 -6.42
CA VAL A 556 -15.13 -6.33 -5.03
C VAL A 556 -15.49 -4.88 -4.74
N CYS A 557 -16.30 -4.65 -3.71
CA CYS A 557 -16.74 -3.32 -3.32
C CYS A 557 -16.31 -2.94 -1.90
N ASP A 558 -15.82 -1.71 -1.73
CA ASP A 558 -15.72 -1.04 -0.42
C ASP A 558 -16.75 0.11 -0.33
N PRO A 559 -17.82 -0.02 0.47
CA PRO A 559 -18.89 0.97 0.56
C PRO A 559 -18.54 2.20 1.42
N ALA A 560 -17.38 2.21 2.08
CA ALA A 560 -16.87 3.34 2.86
C ALA A 560 -15.35 3.43 2.66
N VAL A 561 -14.96 3.66 1.39
CA VAL A 561 -13.62 3.36 0.88
C VAL A 561 -12.51 4.19 1.53
N GLY A 562 -12.83 5.37 2.08
CA GLY A 562 -11.83 6.25 2.66
C GLY A 562 -10.70 6.54 1.66
N SER A 563 -9.45 6.35 2.09
CA SER A 563 -8.28 6.50 1.22
C SER A 563 -8.03 5.32 0.25
N GLY A 564 -8.88 4.31 0.24
CA GLY A 564 -8.74 3.14 -0.63
C GLY A 564 -7.67 2.13 -0.19
N HIS A 565 -7.35 2.06 1.11
CA HIS A 565 -6.40 1.06 1.64
C HIS A 565 -6.85 -0.36 1.29
N PHE A 566 -8.10 -0.73 1.63
CA PHE A 566 -8.66 -2.05 1.32
C PHE A 566 -8.67 -2.38 -0.17
N LEU A 567 -8.92 -1.41 -1.06
CA LEU A 567 -8.93 -1.67 -2.50
C LEU A 567 -7.52 -1.96 -3.04
N VAL A 568 -6.48 -1.29 -2.53
CA VAL A 568 -5.09 -1.61 -2.89
C VAL A 568 -4.65 -2.95 -2.31
N SER A 569 -5.00 -3.23 -1.05
CA SER A 569 -4.75 -4.55 -0.44
C SER A 569 -5.43 -5.66 -1.24
N ALA A 570 -6.68 -5.44 -1.67
CA ALA A 570 -7.43 -6.38 -2.51
C ALA A 570 -6.80 -6.58 -3.89
N LEU A 571 -6.37 -5.50 -4.54
CA LEU A 571 -5.64 -5.54 -5.81
C LEU A 571 -4.39 -6.42 -5.71
N ASN A 572 -3.58 -6.18 -4.68
CA ASN A 572 -2.33 -6.91 -4.46
C ASN A 572 -2.59 -8.40 -4.16
N GLU A 573 -3.59 -8.71 -3.32
CA GLU A 573 -3.95 -10.09 -2.99
C GLU A 573 -4.50 -10.86 -4.21
N ILE A 574 -5.32 -10.25 -5.05
CA ILE A 574 -5.85 -10.93 -6.26
C ILE A 574 -4.71 -11.31 -7.22
N ILE A 575 -3.71 -10.43 -7.38
CA ILE A 575 -2.54 -10.72 -8.22
C ILE A 575 -1.68 -11.82 -7.59
N ALA A 576 -1.49 -11.81 -6.27
CA ALA A 576 -0.81 -12.89 -5.56
C ALA A 576 -1.55 -14.22 -5.70
N VAL A 577 -2.89 -14.22 -5.64
CA VAL A 577 -3.74 -15.39 -5.91
C VAL A 577 -3.53 -15.91 -7.34
N LYS A 578 -3.50 -15.05 -8.36
CA LYS A 578 -3.17 -15.44 -9.74
C LYS A 578 -1.78 -16.09 -9.84
N GLY A 579 -0.79 -15.54 -9.15
CA GLY A 579 0.56 -16.09 -9.07
C GLY A 579 0.60 -17.47 -8.40
N GLU A 580 -0.12 -17.62 -7.27
CA GLU A 580 -0.16 -18.87 -6.50
C GLU A 580 -0.90 -20.00 -7.22
N LEU A 581 -1.99 -19.68 -7.92
CA LEU A 581 -2.72 -20.61 -8.79
C LEU A 581 -1.95 -20.93 -10.08
N GLY A 582 -0.86 -20.21 -10.37
CA GLY A 582 -0.06 -20.42 -11.58
C GLY A 582 -0.75 -19.97 -12.87
N ILE A 583 -1.73 -19.08 -12.76
CA ILE A 583 -2.51 -18.58 -13.90
C ILE A 583 -2.08 -17.18 -14.34
N LEU A 584 -1.24 -16.48 -13.58
CA LEU A 584 -0.64 -15.22 -14.05
C LEU A 584 0.10 -15.43 -15.39
N CYS A 585 -0.28 -14.67 -16.42
CA CYS A 585 0.22 -14.84 -17.78
C CYS A 585 0.85 -13.55 -18.34
N TYR A 586 1.80 -13.73 -19.24
CA TYR A 586 2.26 -12.69 -20.15
C TYR A 586 1.18 -12.35 -21.19
N ARG A 587 1.38 -11.26 -21.93
CA ARG A 587 0.49 -10.79 -23.02
C ARG A 587 0.19 -11.85 -24.08
N ASP A 588 1.11 -12.77 -24.32
CA ASP A 588 0.98 -13.88 -25.28
C ASP A 588 0.24 -15.11 -24.70
N GLY A 589 -0.21 -15.04 -23.44
CA GLY A 589 -0.88 -16.14 -22.74
C GLY A 589 0.07 -17.19 -22.14
N ALA A 590 1.39 -17.00 -22.29
CA ALA A 590 2.38 -17.85 -21.63
C ALA A 590 2.37 -17.59 -20.12
N ARG A 591 2.46 -18.67 -19.34
CA ARG A 591 2.50 -18.59 -17.88
C ARG A 591 3.79 -17.93 -17.40
N VAL A 592 3.68 -17.04 -16.42
CA VAL A 592 4.83 -16.50 -15.67
C VAL A 592 5.37 -17.59 -14.73
N LYS A 593 6.57 -18.12 -15.00
CA LYS A 593 7.18 -19.21 -14.22
C LYS A 593 8.44 -18.76 -13.49
N GLU A 594 9.13 -17.81 -14.05
CA GLU A 594 10.41 -17.25 -13.64
C GLU A 594 10.28 -16.43 -12.35
N TYR A 595 9.08 -15.93 -12.06
CA TYR A 595 8.83 -15.06 -10.92
C TYR A 595 7.89 -15.70 -9.90
N ALA A 596 8.14 -15.41 -8.63
CA ALA A 596 7.21 -15.60 -7.52
C ALA A 596 6.54 -14.26 -7.21
N VAL A 597 5.23 -14.32 -6.93
CA VAL A 597 4.42 -13.14 -6.62
C VAL A 597 3.72 -13.38 -5.29
N GLY A 598 3.81 -12.43 -4.37
CA GLY A 598 3.19 -12.49 -3.05
C GLY A 598 2.92 -11.10 -2.49
N VAL A 599 2.28 -11.04 -1.33
CA VAL A 599 2.05 -9.79 -0.60
C VAL A 599 2.81 -9.85 0.72
N GLU A 600 3.63 -8.82 0.99
CA GLU A 600 4.35 -8.63 2.24
C GLU A 600 4.19 -7.17 2.68
N ASN A 601 3.81 -6.93 3.95
CA ASN A 601 3.52 -5.59 4.49
C ASN A 601 2.58 -4.77 3.59
N ASP A 602 1.51 -5.42 3.11
CA ASP A 602 0.50 -4.86 2.22
C ASP A 602 1.01 -4.38 0.84
N GLU A 603 2.25 -4.68 0.48
CA GLU A 603 2.82 -4.40 -0.84
C GLU A 603 2.96 -5.68 -1.68
N LEU A 604 2.68 -5.56 -2.98
CA LEU A 604 2.95 -6.63 -3.94
C LEU A 604 4.46 -6.81 -4.12
N LEU A 605 4.95 -8.00 -3.83
CA LEU A 605 6.32 -8.40 -4.00
C LEU A 605 6.43 -9.38 -5.17
N VAL A 606 7.33 -9.05 -6.10
CA VAL A 606 7.67 -9.90 -7.25
C VAL A 606 9.16 -10.18 -7.16
N THR A 607 9.54 -11.45 -7.07
CA THR A 607 10.94 -11.89 -6.98
C THR A 607 11.24 -12.93 -8.03
N ASP A 608 12.46 -12.92 -8.56
CA ASP A 608 12.96 -14.01 -9.38
C ASP A 608 12.98 -15.33 -8.58
N ARG A 609 12.66 -16.47 -9.20
CA ARG A 609 12.66 -17.76 -8.50
C ARG A 609 14.04 -18.38 -8.35
N ASP A 610 15.00 -18.01 -9.21
CA ASP A 610 16.33 -18.60 -9.22
C ASP A 610 17.24 -17.92 -8.20
N ASP A 611 17.20 -16.59 -8.11
CA ASP A 611 18.08 -15.82 -7.20
C ASP A 611 17.35 -14.99 -6.13
N GLU A 612 16.01 -15.06 -6.09
CA GLU A 612 15.14 -14.35 -5.15
C GLU A 612 15.25 -12.83 -5.14
N ARG A 613 15.93 -12.25 -6.13
CA ARG A 613 16.05 -10.80 -6.19
C ARG A 613 14.70 -10.17 -6.50
N PRO A 614 14.37 -9.04 -5.85
CA PRO A 614 13.21 -8.27 -6.23
C PRO A 614 13.28 -7.87 -7.70
N PHE A 615 12.17 -8.06 -8.40
CA PHE A 615 12.01 -7.55 -9.76
C PHE A 615 12.17 -6.02 -9.76
N ALA A 616 12.97 -5.53 -10.71
CA ALA A 616 13.22 -4.12 -10.94
C ALA A 616 13.22 -3.86 -12.44
N TYR A 617 12.31 -3.00 -12.89
CA TYR A 617 12.22 -2.61 -14.29
C TYR A 617 13.28 -1.55 -14.62
N ARG A 618 13.98 -1.73 -15.74
CA ARG A 618 15.01 -0.79 -16.21
C ARG A 618 15.21 -0.86 -17.71
N LEU A 619 15.67 0.25 -18.26
CA LEU A 619 16.05 0.35 -19.66
C LEU A 619 17.53 -0.03 -19.85
N ASN A 620 17.91 -0.35 -21.08
CA ASN A 620 19.30 -0.50 -21.46
C ASN A 620 19.95 0.87 -21.71
N LYS A 621 21.27 0.89 -21.95
CA LYS A 621 22.05 2.12 -22.19
C LYS A 621 21.56 2.98 -23.37
N ASN A 622 20.75 2.41 -24.26
CA ASN A 622 20.19 3.11 -25.41
C ASN A 622 18.75 3.60 -25.13
N GLY A 623 18.28 3.55 -23.88
CA GLY A 623 16.93 3.95 -23.49
C GLY A 623 15.84 2.99 -23.98
N ARG A 624 16.17 1.73 -24.29
CA ARG A 624 15.19 0.73 -24.75
C ARG A 624 14.89 -0.31 -23.67
N PRO A 625 13.65 -0.82 -23.57
CA PRO A 625 13.33 -1.85 -22.60
C PRO A 625 14.12 -3.15 -22.79
N ILE A 626 14.38 -3.81 -21.67
CA ILE A 626 15.01 -5.14 -21.63
C ILE A 626 13.90 -6.19 -21.73
N GLU A 627 13.90 -7.02 -22.77
CA GLU A 627 12.72 -7.81 -23.18
C GLU A 627 12.13 -8.71 -22.07
N PRO A 628 12.89 -9.50 -21.30
CA PRO A 628 12.30 -10.27 -20.19
C PRO A 628 11.64 -9.39 -19.12
N LEU A 629 12.26 -8.25 -18.78
CA LEU A 629 11.73 -7.32 -17.78
C LEU A 629 10.48 -6.61 -18.28
N GLN A 630 10.51 -6.18 -19.55
CA GLN A 630 9.38 -5.58 -20.24
C GLN A 630 8.16 -6.50 -20.25
N ARG A 631 8.34 -7.79 -20.57
CA ARG A 631 7.23 -8.75 -20.62
C ARG A 631 6.52 -8.87 -19.26
N LEU A 632 7.28 -8.94 -18.17
CA LEU A 632 6.68 -9.00 -16.83
C LEU A 632 6.03 -7.67 -16.43
N GLN A 633 6.69 -6.54 -16.72
CA GLN A 633 6.15 -5.20 -16.47
C GLN A 633 4.80 -4.99 -17.16
N GLU A 634 4.71 -5.35 -18.44
CA GLU A 634 3.48 -5.31 -19.25
C GLU A 634 2.38 -6.21 -18.66
N ALA A 635 2.73 -7.42 -18.20
CA ALA A 635 1.80 -8.36 -17.60
C ALA A 635 1.22 -7.79 -16.30
N LEU A 636 2.07 -7.35 -15.37
CA LEU A 636 1.64 -6.79 -14.09
C LEU A 636 0.79 -5.52 -14.25
N PHE A 637 1.15 -4.65 -15.20
CA PHE A 637 0.34 -3.46 -15.50
C PHE A 637 -1.03 -3.82 -16.06
N HIS A 638 -1.07 -4.73 -17.04
CA HIS A 638 -2.33 -5.15 -17.66
C HIS A 638 -3.26 -5.77 -16.63
N GLU A 639 -2.74 -6.68 -15.80
CA GLU A 639 -3.49 -7.32 -14.74
C GLU A 639 -4.04 -6.31 -13.72
N LYS A 640 -3.19 -5.39 -13.26
CA LYS A 640 -3.64 -4.31 -12.35
C LYS A 640 -4.70 -3.44 -12.99
N ARG A 641 -4.50 -3.02 -14.23
CA ARG A 641 -5.44 -2.18 -14.96
C ARG A 641 -6.79 -2.87 -15.09
N THR A 642 -6.83 -4.11 -15.55
CA THR A 642 -8.08 -4.88 -15.73
C THR A 642 -8.84 -4.99 -14.41
N LEU A 643 -8.16 -5.33 -13.31
CA LEU A 643 -8.79 -5.43 -11.99
C LEU A 643 -9.32 -4.08 -11.50
N ILE A 644 -8.55 -3.00 -11.66
CA ILE A 644 -8.98 -1.64 -11.28
C ILE A 644 -10.18 -1.19 -12.11
N GLU A 645 -10.18 -1.45 -13.42
CA GLU A 645 -11.23 -1.00 -14.35
C GLU A 645 -12.52 -1.83 -14.23
N GLN A 646 -12.43 -3.12 -13.94
CA GLN A 646 -13.58 -4.04 -14.06
C GLN A 646 -14.02 -4.63 -12.71
N GLY A 647 -13.09 -4.81 -11.78
CA GLY A 647 -13.33 -5.59 -10.56
C GLY A 647 -13.43 -4.79 -9.27
N LEU A 648 -12.75 -3.64 -9.14
CA LEU A 648 -12.67 -2.89 -7.89
C LEU A 648 -13.60 -1.68 -7.88
N PHE A 649 -14.46 -1.58 -6.87
CA PHE A 649 -15.47 -0.53 -6.70
C PHE A 649 -15.38 0.10 -5.30
N GLY A 650 -15.62 1.41 -5.22
CA GLY A 650 -15.52 2.15 -3.96
C GLY A 650 -16.53 3.28 -3.86
N VAL A 651 -17.09 3.49 -2.67
CA VAL A 651 -17.99 4.61 -2.37
C VAL A 651 -17.55 5.28 -1.07
N ASP A 652 -17.51 6.61 -1.04
CA ASP A 652 -17.31 7.39 0.19
C ASP A 652 -18.19 8.63 0.18
N ILE A 653 -18.66 9.07 1.35
CA ILE A 653 -19.47 10.29 1.45
C ILE A 653 -18.62 11.56 1.25
N ASN A 654 -17.33 11.48 1.55
CA ASN A 654 -16.41 12.61 1.45
C ASN A 654 -15.70 12.62 0.08
N PRO A 655 -15.90 13.66 -0.75
CA PRO A 655 -15.25 13.75 -2.06
C PRO A 655 -13.72 13.78 -1.97
N LYS A 656 -13.16 14.29 -0.87
CA LYS A 656 -11.71 14.32 -0.63
C LYS A 656 -11.15 12.92 -0.40
N SER A 657 -11.89 12.04 0.28
CA SER A 657 -11.52 10.62 0.45
C SER A 657 -11.50 9.90 -0.90
N VAL A 658 -12.55 10.11 -1.72
CA VAL A 658 -12.63 9.57 -3.09
C VAL A 658 -11.42 9.98 -3.93
N ALA A 659 -11.00 11.25 -3.86
CA ALA A 659 -9.82 11.74 -4.58
C ALA A 659 -8.52 11.03 -4.14
N ILE A 660 -8.34 10.81 -2.83
CA ILE A 660 -7.17 10.08 -2.29
C ILE A 660 -7.19 8.62 -2.74
N CYS A 661 -8.35 7.96 -2.69
CA CYS A 661 -8.50 6.58 -3.15
C CYS A 661 -8.09 6.43 -4.62
N ARG A 662 -8.57 7.32 -5.50
CA ARG A 662 -8.19 7.35 -6.92
C ARG A 662 -6.69 7.56 -7.09
N LEU A 663 -6.10 8.52 -6.36
CA LEU A 663 -4.66 8.75 -6.36
C LEU A 663 -3.87 7.49 -5.95
N ARG A 664 -4.29 6.82 -4.88
CA ARG A 664 -3.59 5.63 -4.37
C ARG A 664 -3.62 4.49 -5.40
N LEU A 665 -4.75 4.26 -6.06
CA LEU A 665 -4.87 3.26 -7.14
C LEU A 665 -4.00 3.63 -8.35
N TRP A 666 -3.96 4.91 -8.76
CA TRP A 666 -3.09 5.36 -9.85
C TRP A 666 -1.61 5.18 -9.50
N ILE A 667 -1.19 5.48 -8.27
CA ILE A 667 0.20 5.27 -7.85
C ILE A 667 0.55 3.78 -7.89
N GLU A 668 -0.35 2.90 -7.44
CA GLU A 668 -0.12 1.46 -7.46
C GLU A 668 0.03 0.90 -8.88
N LEU A 669 -0.74 1.44 -9.83
CA LEU A 669 -0.63 1.11 -11.24
C LEU A 669 0.65 1.70 -11.87
N LEU A 670 1.00 2.94 -11.53
CA LEU A 670 2.20 3.63 -12.02
C LEU A 670 3.49 2.86 -11.73
N LYS A 671 3.56 2.12 -10.61
CA LYS A 671 4.69 1.23 -10.28
C LYS A 671 5.05 0.28 -11.45
N HIS A 672 4.06 -0.13 -12.23
CA HIS A 672 4.22 -1.08 -13.33
C HIS A 672 4.09 -0.45 -14.72
N ALA A 673 4.04 0.88 -14.84
CA ALA A 673 3.96 1.52 -16.16
C ALA A 673 5.19 1.17 -17.01
N TYR A 674 5.01 1.13 -18.33
CA TYR A 674 6.02 0.65 -19.28
C TYR A 674 5.98 1.46 -20.57
N TYR A 675 7.10 1.43 -21.32
CA TYR A 675 7.18 2.06 -22.64
C TYR A 675 6.55 1.15 -23.70
N THR A 676 5.65 1.71 -24.52
CA THR A 676 4.82 0.97 -25.48
C THR A 676 5.56 0.63 -26.77
N ARG A 677 5.33 -0.57 -27.33
CA ARG A 677 5.97 -1.01 -28.58
C ARG A 677 5.47 -0.23 -29.78
N GLU A 678 4.18 0.11 -29.79
CA GLU A 678 3.47 0.84 -30.83
C GLU A 678 4.04 2.24 -31.03
N SER A 679 4.62 2.83 -29.99
CA SER A 679 5.30 4.13 -30.05
C SER A 679 6.78 4.03 -30.41
N GLY A 680 7.30 2.84 -30.71
CA GLY A 680 8.74 2.62 -30.81
C GLY A 680 9.47 2.84 -29.49
N TYR A 681 8.79 2.59 -28.35
CA TYR A 681 9.26 2.83 -26.98
C TYR A 681 9.50 4.30 -26.63
N ALA A 682 8.83 5.23 -27.31
CA ALA A 682 8.92 6.66 -27.01
C ALA A 682 7.88 7.14 -25.98
N ARG A 683 6.82 6.37 -25.73
CA ARG A 683 5.69 6.76 -24.87
C ARG A 683 5.40 5.70 -23.81
N LEU A 684 5.11 6.16 -22.59
CA LEU A 684 4.54 5.29 -21.56
C LEU A 684 3.10 4.92 -21.90
N GLU A 685 2.68 3.75 -21.43
CA GLU A 685 1.28 3.35 -21.42
C GLU A 685 0.45 4.31 -20.55
N THR A 686 -0.72 4.70 -21.04
CA THR A 686 -1.60 5.64 -20.34
C THR A 686 -2.32 4.99 -19.16
N LEU A 687 -2.65 5.81 -18.17
CA LEU A 687 -3.43 5.37 -17.01
C LEU A 687 -4.94 5.39 -17.32
N PRO A 688 -5.72 4.48 -16.74
CA PRO A 688 -7.16 4.38 -16.98
C PRO A 688 -7.93 5.46 -16.22
N ASN A 689 -9.19 5.65 -16.61
CA ASN A 689 -10.15 6.50 -15.93
C ASN A 689 -10.77 5.72 -14.74
N ILE A 690 -10.29 6.00 -13.52
CA ILE A 690 -10.72 5.31 -12.28
C ILE A 690 -11.98 5.96 -11.67
N ASP A 691 -12.33 7.17 -12.11
CA ASP A 691 -13.43 7.99 -11.58
C ASP A 691 -14.81 7.34 -11.68
N ILE A 692 -14.99 6.38 -12.59
CA ILE A 692 -16.24 5.66 -12.77
C ILE A 692 -16.42 4.47 -11.80
N ASN A 693 -15.35 3.99 -11.19
CA ASN A 693 -15.42 2.87 -10.23
C ASN A 693 -15.38 3.36 -8.77
N ILE A 694 -14.78 4.53 -8.52
CA ILE A 694 -14.69 5.13 -7.18
C ILE A 694 -15.53 6.40 -7.15
N LYS A 695 -16.61 6.42 -6.35
CA LYS A 695 -17.66 7.45 -6.41
C LYS A 695 -17.95 8.10 -5.07
N CYS A 696 -18.44 9.34 -5.13
CA CYS A 696 -18.91 10.07 -3.96
C CYS A 696 -20.40 9.81 -3.72
N GLY A 697 -20.80 9.52 -2.49
CA GLY A 697 -22.21 9.41 -2.10
C GLY A 697 -22.43 8.67 -0.79
N ASN A 698 -23.66 8.74 -0.26
CA ASN A 698 -24.01 8.04 0.97
C ASN A 698 -24.46 6.60 0.67
N SER A 699 -23.55 5.64 0.87
CA SER A 699 -23.77 4.21 0.65
C SER A 699 -24.84 3.57 1.55
N LEU A 700 -25.19 4.21 2.67
CA LEU A 700 -26.21 3.72 3.61
C LEU A 700 -27.64 4.11 3.19
N ILE A 701 -27.80 5.13 2.35
CA ILE A 701 -29.10 5.62 1.92
C ILE A 701 -29.33 5.19 0.47
N SER A 702 -30.36 4.36 0.28
CA SER A 702 -30.83 3.93 -1.03
C SER A 702 -32.35 4.17 -1.10
N ARG A 703 -32.81 4.76 -2.19
CA ARG A 703 -34.24 4.94 -2.51
C ARG A 703 -34.91 3.61 -2.80
N PHE A 704 -34.15 2.62 -3.25
CA PHE A 704 -34.67 1.30 -3.62
C PHE A 704 -34.12 0.21 -2.71
N ALA A 705 -34.94 -0.81 -2.48
CA ALA A 705 -34.51 -1.98 -1.73
C ALA A 705 -33.37 -2.71 -2.48
N LEU A 706 -32.34 -3.12 -1.75
CA LEU A 706 -31.19 -3.86 -2.30
C LEU A 706 -31.41 -5.38 -2.33
N ALA A 707 -32.63 -5.85 -2.08
CA ALA A 707 -32.96 -7.27 -2.14
C ALA A 707 -32.82 -7.78 -3.59
N ARG A 708 -32.34 -9.03 -3.75
CA ARG A 708 -32.33 -9.72 -5.04
C ARG A 708 -33.78 -9.94 -5.49
N GLY A 709 -34.23 -9.25 -6.54
CA GLY A 709 -35.62 -9.33 -6.97
C GLY A 709 -35.93 -8.61 -8.29
N ASP A 710 -37.06 -9.00 -8.88
CA ASP A 710 -37.66 -8.42 -10.08
C ASP A 710 -38.39 -7.11 -9.74
N ASP A 711 -37.66 -6.09 -9.28
CA ASP A 711 -38.24 -4.80 -8.89
C ASP A 711 -38.54 -3.92 -10.10
N VAL A 712 -38.74 -4.47 -11.29
CA VAL A 712 -39.00 -3.72 -12.52
C VAL A 712 -40.30 -4.24 -13.12
N LEU A 713 -41.20 -3.31 -13.43
CA LEU A 713 -42.49 -3.62 -14.03
C LEU A 713 -42.29 -4.41 -15.34
N PRO A 714 -43.10 -5.44 -15.63
CA PRO A 714 -42.93 -6.28 -16.81
C PRO A 714 -42.84 -5.51 -18.13
N GLY A 715 -43.60 -4.41 -18.29
CA GLY A 715 -43.59 -3.56 -19.48
C GLY A 715 -42.31 -2.75 -19.68
N ASP A 716 -41.55 -2.51 -18.62
CA ASP A 716 -40.33 -1.70 -18.65
C ASP A 716 -39.05 -2.54 -18.79
N ARG A 717 -39.14 -3.87 -18.61
CA ARG A 717 -37.97 -4.77 -18.62
C ARG A 717 -37.20 -4.77 -19.94
N ALA A 718 -37.91 -4.81 -21.07
CA ALA A 718 -37.27 -4.81 -22.39
C ALA A 718 -36.53 -3.49 -22.63
N ARG A 719 -37.13 -2.36 -22.24
CA ARG A 719 -36.51 -1.03 -22.34
C ARG A 719 -35.31 -0.89 -21.40
N LEU A 720 -35.43 -1.40 -20.17
CA LEU A 720 -34.34 -1.41 -19.19
C LEU A 720 -33.17 -2.26 -19.69
N LYS A 721 -33.42 -3.44 -20.24
CA LYS A 721 -32.37 -4.31 -20.83
C LYS A 721 -31.57 -3.57 -21.91
N VAL A 722 -32.26 -2.89 -22.83
CA VAL A 722 -31.59 -2.10 -23.87
C VAL A 722 -30.81 -0.93 -23.27
N LEU A 723 -31.38 -0.21 -22.30
CA LEU A 723 -30.70 0.91 -21.66
C LEU A 723 -29.46 0.48 -20.88
N VAL A 724 -29.54 -0.58 -20.07
CA VAL A 724 -28.41 -1.15 -19.32
C VAL A 724 -27.32 -1.64 -20.28
N GLY A 725 -27.70 -2.29 -21.39
CA GLY A 725 -26.75 -2.70 -22.43
C GLY A 725 -25.97 -1.52 -23.01
N ARG A 726 -26.67 -0.47 -23.44
CA ARG A 726 -26.04 0.77 -23.94
C ARG A 726 -25.21 1.46 -22.87
N TYR A 727 -25.68 1.49 -21.63
CA TYR A 727 -24.96 2.12 -20.53
C TYR A 727 -23.62 1.40 -20.28
N ARG A 728 -23.63 0.06 -20.17
CA ARG A 728 -22.40 -0.74 -20.05
C ARG A 728 -21.43 -0.51 -21.20
N GLU A 729 -21.95 -0.46 -22.43
CA GLU A 729 -21.15 -0.17 -23.61
C GLU A 729 -20.47 1.22 -23.51
N LYS A 730 -21.21 2.26 -23.13
CA LYS A 730 -20.64 3.60 -22.95
C LYS A 730 -19.64 3.68 -21.81
N VAL A 731 -19.90 3.00 -20.68
CA VAL A 731 -18.95 2.88 -19.56
C VAL A 731 -17.66 2.21 -20.03
N LEU A 732 -17.77 1.10 -20.78
CA LEU A 732 -16.62 0.41 -21.34
C LEU A 732 -15.85 1.32 -22.31
N LEU A 733 -16.53 2.02 -23.21
CA LEU A 733 -15.89 2.97 -24.13
C LEU A 733 -15.20 4.13 -23.39
N TYR A 734 -15.78 4.63 -22.30
CA TYR A 734 -15.17 5.65 -21.45
C TYR A 734 -13.89 5.16 -20.76
N LYS A 735 -13.88 3.90 -20.33
CA LYS A 735 -12.69 3.25 -19.76
C LYS A 735 -11.59 3.07 -20.83
N LEU A 736 -11.96 2.72 -22.06
CA LEU A 736 -11.03 2.39 -23.15
C LEU A 736 -10.51 3.58 -23.98
N HIS A 737 -11.25 4.69 -24.13
CA HIS A 737 -10.94 5.74 -25.13
C HIS A 737 -10.60 7.13 -24.54
N PRO A 738 -9.41 7.69 -24.84
CA PRO A 738 -9.00 9.05 -24.45
C PRO A 738 -9.75 10.19 -25.14
N ALA A 739 -10.14 10.00 -26.40
CA ALA A 739 -10.32 11.14 -27.32
C ALA A 739 -11.69 11.85 -27.21
N ASN A 740 -12.68 11.27 -26.51
CA ASN A 740 -14.06 11.81 -26.43
C ASN A 740 -14.65 11.74 -25.00
N LYS A 741 -13.82 11.88 -23.97
CA LYS A 741 -14.24 11.69 -22.56
C LYS A 741 -15.43 12.56 -22.16
N ALA A 742 -15.41 13.86 -22.50
CA ALA A 742 -16.47 14.80 -22.12
C ALA A 742 -17.83 14.42 -22.73
N LEU A 743 -17.83 13.99 -24.01
CA LEU A 743 -19.05 13.52 -24.68
C LEU A 743 -19.57 12.25 -24.03
N LEU A 744 -18.70 11.25 -23.81
CA LEU A 744 -19.08 9.98 -23.18
C LEU A 744 -19.59 10.18 -21.76
N ARG A 745 -18.97 11.08 -20.98
CA ARG A 745 -19.42 11.45 -19.62
C ARG A 745 -20.84 12.03 -19.66
N ARG A 746 -21.12 12.93 -20.61
CA ARG A 746 -22.47 13.49 -20.78
C ARG A 746 -23.49 12.44 -21.21
N GLU A 747 -23.13 11.53 -22.11
CA GLU A 747 -24.00 10.42 -22.50
C GLU A 747 -24.29 9.47 -21.33
N ILE A 748 -23.29 9.16 -20.51
CA ILE A 748 -23.45 8.37 -19.29
C ILE A 748 -24.41 9.06 -18.32
N GLU A 749 -24.26 10.36 -18.10
CA GLU A 749 -25.12 11.11 -17.18
C GLU A 749 -26.57 11.15 -17.68
N ASN A 750 -26.79 11.40 -18.97
CA ASN A 750 -28.11 11.32 -19.58
C ASN A 750 -28.75 9.93 -19.38
N MET A 751 -27.96 8.85 -19.50
CA MET A 751 -28.47 7.48 -19.26
C MET A 751 -28.81 7.22 -17.81
N LYS A 752 -28.08 7.81 -16.85
CA LYS A 752 -28.45 7.74 -15.43
C LYS A 752 -29.76 8.46 -15.17
N GLU A 753 -29.97 9.64 -15.75
CA GLU A 753 -31.25 10.36 -15.68
C GLU A 753 -32.39 9.52 -16.28
N GLU A 754 -32.15 8.88 -17.43
CA GLU A 754 -33.11 7.94 -18.03
C GLU A 754 -33.40 6.75 -17.10
N LEU A 755 -32.38 6.18 -16.44
CA LEU A 755 -32.54 5.07 -15.49
C LEU A 755 -33.36 5.49 -14.26
N GLN A 756 -33.16 6.70 -13.75
CA GLN A 756 -33.93 7.24 -12.62
C GLN A 756 -35.43 7.41 -12.96
N ALA A 757 -35.78 7.52 -14.24
CA ALA A 757 -37.17 7.61 -14.69
C ALA A 757 -37.90 6.25 -14.68
N PHE A 758 -37.18 5.13 -14.57
CA PHE A 758 -37.81 3.82 -14.42
C PHE A 758 -38.39 3.69 -13.01
N SER A 759 -39.69 3.43 -12.92
CA SER A 759 -40.33 3.23 -11.63
C SER A 759 -40.05 1.83 -11.11
N LEU A 760 -39.38 1.75 -9.97
CA LEU A 760 -39.24 0.52 -9.20
C LEU A 760 -40.51 0.39 -8.31
N PRO A 761 -41.36 -0.65 -8.48
CA PRO A 761 -42.64 -0.79 -7.83
C PRO A 761 -42.48 -1.26 -6.38
N THR A 762 -41.56 -0.70 -5.61
CA THR A 762 -41.37 -1.01 -4.18
C THR A 762 -41.74 0.14 -3.26
N ASP A 763 -41.78 1.39 -3.73
CA ASP A 763 -42.27 2.49 -2.89
C ASP A 763 -43.81 2.51 -2.84
N ALA A 764 -44.36 2.33 -1.65
CA ALA A 764 -45.80 2.33 -1.41
C ALA A 764 -46.46 3.68 -1.75
N GLU A 765 -45.74 4.78 -1.58
CA GLU A 765 -46.22 6.14 -1.91
C GLU A 765 -46.29 6.33 -3.42
N GLU A 766 -45.29 5.84 -4.19
CA GLU A 766 -45.31 5.91 -5.66
C GLU A 766 -46.38 4.99 -6.29
N LYS A 767 -46.63 3.80 -5.69
CA LYS A 767 -47.74 2.93 -6.10
C LYS A 767 -49.09 3.62 -5.90
N LEU A 768 -49.27 4.24 -4.73
CA LEU A 768 -50.49 4.96 -4.42
C LEU A 768 -50.68 6.15 -5.35
N LEU A 769 -49.60 6.88 -5.65
CA LEU A 769 -49.63 8.00 -6.59
C LEU A 769 -50.09 7.55 -7.98
N ARG A 770 -49.50 6.48 -8.54
CA ARG A 770 -49.94 5.93 -9.84
C ARG A 770 -51.39 5.47 -9.83
N LYS A 771 -51.86 4.86 -8.74
CA LYS A 771 -53.26 4.47 -8.60
C LYS A 771 -54.17 5.70 -8.64
N LEU A 772 -53.83 6.75 -7.90
CA LEU A 772 -54.58 8.01 -7.89
C LEU A 772 -54.55 8.71 -9.26
N GLU A 773 -53.43 8.68 -9.98
CA GLU A 773 -53.32 9.23 -11.33
C GLU A 773 -54.19 8.46 -12.34
N ASN A 774 -54.24 7.12 -12.23
CA ASN A 774 -55.14 6.30 -13.05
C ASN A 774 -56.61 6.54 -12.68
N ASP A 775 -56.95 6.61 -11.39
CA ASP A 775 -58.31 6.92 -10.92
C ASP A 775 -58.73 8.33 -11.39
N LEU A 776 -57.79 9.29 -11.44
CA LEU A 776 -58.00 10.62 -11.99
C LEU A 776 -58.24 10.59 -13.51
N ALA A 777 -57.48 9.77 -14.24
CA ALA A 777 -57.65 9.57 -15.67
C ALA A 777 -58.98 8.88 -16.02
N GLN A 778 -59.48 8.00 -15.15
CA GLN A 778 -60.79 7.36 -15.32
C GLN A 778 -61.94 8.32 -15.03
N THR A 779 -61.84 9.10 -13.95
CA THR A 779 -62.85 10.11 -13.57
C THR A 779 -62.92 11.30 -14.53
N LEU A 780 -61.98 11.42 -15.48
CA LEU A 780 -61.95 12.46 -16.50
C LEU A 780 -63.21 12.45 -17.40
N PHE A 781 -63.84 11.28 -17.55
CA PHE A 781 -65.04 11.04 -18.38
C PHE A 781 -66.38 11.16 -17.62
N ASP A 782 -66.36 11.39 -16.30
CA ASP A 782 -67.57 11.54 -15.48
C ASP A 782 -67.96 13.03 -15.38
N PHE A 783 -69.03 13.43 -16.09
CA PHE A 783 -69.46 14.84 -16.23
C PHE A 783 -70.51 15.30 -15.21
N ASP A 784 -70.90 14.45 -14.26
CA ASP A 784 -71.86 14.78 -13.23
C ASP A 784 -71.22 15.53 -12.05
N ARG A 785 -72.06 16.14 -11.20
CA ARG A 785 -71.60 16.96 -10.05
C ARG A 785 -70.81 16.12 -9.04
N GLU A 786 -71.20 14.86 -8.86
CA GLU A 786 -70.55 13.90 -7.97
C GLU A 786 -69.16 13.49 -8.51
N GLY A 787 -69.04 13.28 -9.82
CA GLY A 787 -67.76 13.06 -10.51
C GLY A 787 -66.82 14.26 -10.44
N ALA A 788 -67.34 15.48 -10.53
CA ALA A 788 -66.54 16.71 -10.38
C ALA A 788 -65.97 16.88 -8.96
N GLU A 789 -66.76 16.60 -7.91
CA GLU A 789 -66.31 16.64 -6.51
C GLU A 789 -65.26 15.55 -6.24
N LYS A 790 -65.49 14.33 -6.73
CA LYS A 790 -64.56 13.20 -6.61
C LYS A 790 -63.24 13.46 -7.33
N ARG A 791 -63.28 14.06 -8.54
CA ARG A 791 -62.10 14.46 -9.32
C ARG A 791 -61.27 15.49 -8.57
N THR A 792 -61.91 16.50 -7.98
CA THR A 792 -61.25 17.52 -7.16
C THR A 792 -60.56 16.90 -5.93
N GLY A 793 -61.24 15.97 -5.25
CA GLY A 793 -60.66 15.25 -4.11
C GLY A 793 -59.46 14.37 -4.46
N ILE A 794 -59.49 13.68 -5.61
CA ILE A 794 -58.36 12.89 -6.13
C ILE A 794 -57.21 13.82 -6.54
N GLN A 795 -57.48 14.95 -7.19
CA GLN A 795 -56.45 15.93 -7.58
C GLN A 795 -55.69 16.49 -6.37
N VAL A 796 -56.40 16.86 -5.30
CA VAL A 796 -55.77 17.37 -4.07
C VAL A 796 -54.87 16.31 -3.44
N ARG A 797 -55.36 15.06 -3.28
CA ARG A 797 -54.55 13.94 -2.75
C ARG A 797 -53.33 13.63 -3.63
N THR A 798 -53.49 13.70 -4.95
CA THR A 798 -52.41 13.48 -5.91
C THR A 798 -51.33 14.56 -5.77
N ALA A 799 -51.74 15.83 -5.66
CA ALA A 799 -50.82 16.96 -5.49
C ALA A 799 -50.08 16.91 -4.14
N GLU A 800 -50.78 16.57 -3.05
CA GLU A 800 -50.19 16.43 -1.71
C GLU A 800 -49.18 15.28 -1.67
N LEU A 801 -49.53 14.11 -2.24
CA LEU A 801 -48.65 12.95 -2.29
C LEU A 801 -47.43 13.21 -3.18
N ARG A 802 -47.59 13.89 -4.34
CA ARG A 802 -46.46 14.35 -5.17
C ARG A 802 -45.53 15.26 -4.38
N ARG A 803 -46.07 16.25 -3.67
CA ARG A 803 -45.28 17.18 -2.85
C ARG A 803 -44.48 16.43 -1.77
N ARG A 804 -45.09 15.48 -1.07
CA ARG A 804 -44.39 14.64 -0.07
C ARG A 804 -43.27 13.81 -0.70
N ILE A 805 -43.52 13.19 -1.85
CA ILE A 805 -42.50 12.41 -2.57
C ILE A 805 -41.34 13.33 -2.99
N ASP A 806 -41.63 14.52 -3.53
CA ASP A 806 -40.61 15.47 -3.95
C ASP A 806 -39.82 16.05 -2.76
N GLU A 807 -40.48 16.30 -1.63
CA GLU A 807 -39.84 16.72 -0.39
C GLU A 807 -38.92 15.63 0.17
N LYS A 808 -39.37 14.37 0.17
CA LYS A 808 -38.57 13.19 0.57
C LYS A 808 -37.37 12.99 -0.37
N LYS A 809 -37.53 13.22 -1.67
CA LYS A 809 -36.42 13.24 -2.65
C LYS A 809 -35.40 14.35 -2.35
N ARG A 810 -35.88 15.56 -2.03
CA ARG A 810 -35.03 16.73 -1.74
C ARG A 810 -34.34 16.69 -0.37
N THR A 811 -34.87 15.93 0.57
CA THR A 811 -34.37 15.87 1.95
C THR A 811 -33.63 14.56 2.22
N VAL A 812 -34.37 13.45 2.26
CA VAL A 812 -33.85 12.12 2.62
C VAL A 812 -32.95 11.55 1.55
N TYR A 813 -33.33 11.66 0.27
CA TYR A 813 -32.59 11.03 -0.83
C TYR A 813 -31.61 11.98 -1.54
N ARG A 814 -31.43 13.22 -1.08
CA ARG A 814 -30.55 14.21 -1.73
C ARG A 814 -29.10 13.73 -1.83
N ALA A 815 -28.65 12.93 -0.87
CA ALA A 815 -27.30 12.36 -0.83
C ALA A 815 -27.29 10.83 -1.04
N ALA A 816 -28.43 10.24 -1.43
CA ALA A 816 -28.55 8.78 -1.59
C ALA A 816 -27.65 8.28 -2.72
N PHE A 817 -26.99 7.14 -2.48
CA PHE A 817 -26.18 6.48 -3.48
C PHE A 817 -26.94 5.30 -4.09
N GLU A 818 -27.41 5.46 -5.32
CA GLU A 818 -28.18 4.43 -6.01
C GLU A 818 -27.28 3.45 -6.76
N TRP A 819 -26.92 2.35 -6.10
CA TRP A 819 -26.03 1.31 -6.61
C TRP A 819 -26.34 0.84 -8.04
N ARG A 820 -27.63 0.70 -8.39
CA ARG A 820 -28.09 0.23 -9.71
C ARG A 820 -27.80 1.23 -10.84
N TYR A 821 -27.76 2.52 -10.53
CA TYR A 821 -27.54 3.60 -11.50
C TYR A 821 -26.06 3.95 -11.57
N GLU A 822 -25.40 3.88 -10.43
CA GLU A 822 -23.99 4.21 -10.35
C GLU A 822 -23.11 3.07 -10.88
N PHE A 823 -23.44 1.80 -10.64
CA PHE A 823 -22.63 0.69 -11.12
C PHE A 823 -23.45 -0.25 -12.01
N PRO A 824 -23.42 -0.11 -13.35
CA PRO A 824 -24.15 -1.04 -14.21
C PRO A 824 -23.61 -2.48 -14.14
N GLU A 825 -22.39 -2.69 -13.64
CA GLU A 825 -21.74 -4.00 -13.49
C GLU A 825 -22.47 -4.92 -12.51
N VAL A 826 -23.16 -4.36 -11.51
CA VAL A 826 -23.90 -5.15 -10.49
C VAL A 826 -25.31 -5.57 -10.93
N LEU A 827 -25.63 -5.35 -12.21
CA LEU A 827 -26.88 -5.79 -12.84
C LEU A 827 -26.66 -7.11 -13.60
N ASP A 828 -27.72 -7.85 -13.93
CA ASP A 828 -27.64 -8.92 -14.94
C ASP A 828 -28.08 -8.40 -16.32
N GLU A 829 -28.07 -9.28 -17.33
CA GLU A 829 -28.53 -8.93 -18.69
C GLU A 829 -30.00 -8.48 -18.77
N ASN A 830 -30.79 -8.72 -17.72
CA ASN A 830 -32.20 -8.31 -17.64
C ASN A 830 -32.39 -7.08 -16.75
N GLY A 831 -31.30 -6.45 -16.29
CA GLY A 831 -31.32 -5.27 -15.42
C GLY A 831 -31.64 -5.58 -13.96
N ARG A 832 -31.53 -6.85 -13.52
CA ARG A 832 -31.77 -7.24 -12.13
C ARG A 832 -30.52 -7.04 -11.29
N PHE A 833 -30.67 -6.55 -10.07
CA PHE A 833 -29.57 -6.35 -9.14
C PHE A 833 -29.02 -7.70 -8.62
N VAL A 834 -27.79 -8.04 -8.99
CA VAL A 834 -27.09 -9.26 -8.54
C VAL A 834 -26.12 -8.99 -7.38
N GLY A 835 -25.68 -7.73 -7.25
CA GLY A 835 -24.73 -7.29 -6.23
C GLY A 835 -23.27 -7.50 -6.66
N PHE A 836 -22.38 -7.52 -5.68
CA PHE A 836 -20.94 -7.81 -5.84
C PHE A 836 -20.63 -9.24 -5.41
N ASP A 837 -19.56 -9.82 -5.96
CA ASP A 837 -19.03 -11.12 -5.50
C ASP A 837 -18.46 -11.01 -4.09
N CYS A 838 -17.93 -9.83 -3.73
CA CYS A 838 -17.31 -9.57 -2.45
C CYS A 838 -17.56 -8.12 -2.00
N VAL A 839 -17.87 -7.94 -0.71
CA VAL A 839 -17.93 -6.61 -0.08
C VAL A 839 -16.95 -6.62 1.10
N ILE A 840 -15.99 -5.71 1.08
CA ILE A 840 -14.93 -5.59 2.10
C ILE A 840 -14.99 -4.18 2.67
N GLY A 841 -14.77 -4.04 3.96
CA GLY A 841 -14.67 -2.72 4.57
C GLY A 841 -14.14 -2.83 6.00
N ASN A 842 -13.95 -1.67 6.61
CA ASN A 842 -13.45 -1.60 7.98
C ASN A 842 -14.46 -2.25 8.96
N PRO A 843 -14.06 -3.24 9.79
CA PRO A 843 -14.97 -3.81 10.78
C PRO A 843 -15.39 -2.73 11.79
N PRO A 844 -16.60 -2.83 12.37
CA PRO A 844 -17.00 -1.91 13.44
C PRO A 844 -16.05 -2.10 14.64
N TYR A 845 -15.32 -1.06 15.02
CA TYR A 845 -14.57 -1.04 16.27
C TYR A 845 -15.56 -1.00 17.43
N VAL A 846 -15.90 -2.17 17.97
CA VAL A 846 -16.58 -2.23 19.26
C VAL A 846 -15.56 -1.72 20.28
N ARG A 847 -15.80 -0.54 20.86
CA ARG A 847 -15.10 -0.13 22.08
C ARG A 847 -15.43 -1.18 23.15
N GLN A 848 -14.54 -2.14 23.35
CA GLN A 848 -14.47 -2.80 24.63
C GLN A 848 -13.87 -1.77 25.58
N GLU A 849 -14.73 -1.01 26.25
CA GLU A 849 -14.39 -0.43 27.53
C GLU A 849 -14.09 -1.62 28.47
N MET A 850 -12.80 -1.90 28.69
CA MET A 850 -12.31 -2.69 29.81
C MET A 850 -11.43 -1.80 30.68
#